data_AF-A0A3G2EBY9-F1
#
_entry.id   AF-A0A3G2EBY9-F1
#
_cell.length_a   1.000
_cell.length_b   1.000
_cell.length_c   1.000
_cell.angle_alpha   90.00
_cell.angle_beta   90.00
_cell.angle_gamma   90.00
#
_symmetry.space_group_name_H-M   'P 1'
#
loop_
_entity.id
_entity.type
_entity.pdbx_description
1 polymer ?
#
loop_
_entity_poly.entity_id
_entity_poly.type
_entity_poly.pdbx_seq_one_letter_code
_entity_poly.pdbx_strand_id
1 'polypeptide(L)'
;MALHPVVESVTARIIARSRPSRGAYLAHLDAARIQGVQRGALSCTNLAHGFAAFPANDKLSLKEYKKPSVAIVSSYNDMLSAHQPFEGFPQIIKQAVREVGAVAQFAGGVPAMCDGVTQGQPGMELSLFSRDTIAMSTAVALSHNMFDAALYLGVCDKIVPGLLIGALHFGHLPAVFVPAGPMTSGLSNQEKAKVRQLYAQGKATREDLLEGESKAYHGAGTCTFYGTANSNQMLMEVMGLHLPGAAFITPNTPLRDALTKAAAQRAAVITAQSGSYLPVGHIVDEKCIVNAVVGLLATGGSTNHTLHLVAIAKAAGIVIDWNDFNELSAIVPMLTRIYPNGDADVNHFHAAGGTGYLIRELLDAGLLHEDVNTILGHGLRAHCMEPFLGEDGKVFWKDAPAASADENVLRPASNPFAPDGGMVLVAGNLGRAVMKVSAVKPQHRTVEAPALVFNSQEDFMAAYKAGTLDRDFVAVLRFQGPRANGMPELHALTPALANLQDAGRHVALVTDGRMSGASGKVPAAIHVSPEILAGGPLGLVRDGDIIRLDAFTGVLEALVPADVWHARALVTADLSPNHVGMGRELFSMFRSTVSAAEEGATTFGLPSPIPTTVALHDADNVGDTVPGSDEDFLARK
;
A
#
# COMPACT_ATOMS: atom_id res chain seq x y z
N MET A 1 4.75 14.61 -23.47
CA MET A 1 3.47 14.92 -24.16
C MET A 1 2.63 15.79 -23.25
N ALA A 2 1.51 16.34 -23.73
CA ALA A 2 0.56 17.00 -22.83
C ALA A 2 -0.06 15.95 -21.88
N LEU A 3 -0.32 16.35 -20.63
CA LEU A 3 -0.99 15.51 -19.65
C LEU A 3 -2.45 15.27 -20.06
N HIS A 4 -2.98 14.08 -19.76
CA HIS A 4 -4.37 13.75 -20.05
C HIS A 4 -5.32 14.64 -19.23
N PRO A 5 -6.37 15.24 -19.82
CA PRO A 5 -7.22 16.24 -19.16
C PRO A 5 -7.88 15.76 -17.85
N VAL A 6 -8.25 14.48 -17.77
CA VAL A 6 -8.81 13.90 -16.54
C VAL A 6 -7.75 13.82 -15.43
N VAL A 7 -6.51 13.44 -15.77
CA VAL A 7 -5.42 13.40 -14.79
C VAL A 7 -5.14 14.81 -14.27
N GLU A 8 -5.10 15.80 -15.16
CA GLU A 8 -4.95 17.21 -14.81
C GLU A 8 -6.08 17.69 -13.88
N SER A 9 -7.34 17.43 -14.25
CA SER A 9 -8.53 17.83 -13.48
C SER A 9 -8.57 17.20 -12.09
N VAL A 10 -8.33 15.87 -12.00
CA VAL A 10 -8.28 15.16 -10.72
C VAL A 10 -7.16 15.71 -9.84
N THR A 11 -5.97 15.95 -10.43
CA THR A 11 -4.83 16.53 -9.70
C THR A 11 -5.15 17.92 -9.17
N ALA A 12 -5.73 18.80 -9.99
CA ALA A 12 -6.12 20.15 -9.58
C ALA A 12 -7.14 20.12 -8.43
N ARG A 13 -8.11 19.21 -8.48
CA ARG A 13 -9.09 19.00 -7.39
C ARG A 13 -8.42 18.55 -6.10
N ILE A 14 -7.48 17.60 -6.17
CA ILE A 14 -6.72 17.12 -5.01
C ILE A 14 -5.89 18.27 -4.41
N ILE A 15 -5.18 19.06 -5.23
CA ILE A 15 -4.41 20.22 -4.77
C ILE A 15 -5.32 21.23 -4.06
N ALA A 16 -6.46 21.58 -4.66
CA ALA A 16 -7.40 22.53 -4.07
C ALA A 16 -7.94 22.04 -2.71
N ARG A 17 -8.36 20.76 -2.63
CA ARG A 17 -8.87 20.14 -1.40
C ARG A 17 -7.81 20.00 -0.31
N SER A 18 -6.56 19.77 -0.72
CA SER A 18 -5.43 19.55 0.20
C SER A 18 -4.74 20.83 0.66
N ARG A 19 -5.00 21.97 0.01
CA ARG A 19 -4.27 23.23 0.21
C ARG A 19 -4.05 23.60 1.69
N PRO A 20 -5.06 23.54 2.59
CA PRO A 20 -4.84 23.88 4.00
C PRO A 20 -3.92 22.89 4.73
N SER A 21 -4.18 21.59 4.61
CA SER A 21 -3.42 20.55 5.30
C SER A 21 -2.01 20.35 4.72
N ARG A 22 -1.85 20.52 3.41
CA ARG A 22 -0.56 20.46 2.72
C ARG A 22 0.32 21.64 3.06
N GLY A 23 -0.26 22.85 3.11
CA GLY A 23 0.45 24.06 3.57
C GLY A 23 0.94 23.90 5.01
N ALA A 24 0.11 23.39 5.91
CA ALA A 24 0.48 23.09 7.29
C ALA A 24 1.61 22.05 7.38
N TYR A 25 1.52 20.97 6.60
CA TYR A 25 2.54 19.93 6.53
C TYR A 25 3.91 20.50 6.11
N LEU A 26 3.97 21.24 5.00
CA LEU A 26 5.23 21.80 4.52
C LEU A 26 5.83 22.82 5.50
N ALA A 27 4.98 23.61 6.17
CA ALA A 27 5.42 24.49 7.24
C ALA A 27 6.07 23.74 8.41
N HIS A 28 5.51 22.59 8.81
CA HIS A 28 6.14 21.74 9.82
C HIS A 28 7.51 21.24 9.36
N LEU A 29 7.68 20.92 8.08
CA LEU A 29 8.95 20.45 7.55
C LEU A 29 10.00 21.54 7.56
N ASP A 30 9.64 22.75 7.14
CA ASP A 30 10.53 23.92 7.20
C ASP A 30 10.92 24.26 8.64
N ALA A 31 9.98 24.16 9.59
CA ALA A 31 10.26 24.37 11.01
C ALA A 31 11.18 23.28 11.61
N ALA A 32 11.07 22.03 11.14
CA ALA A 32 11.91 20.92 11.56
C ALA A 32 13.29 20.91 10.87
N ARG A 33 13.44 21.65 9.78
CA ARG A 33 14.68 21.72 9.01
C ARG A 33 15.73 22.55 9.74
N ILE A 34 16.86 21.93 10.05
CA ILE A 34 18.04 22.62 10.56
C ILE A 34 19.00 22.95 9.41
N GLN A 35 19.52 24.17 9.36
CA GLN A 35 20.61 24.53 8.44
C GLN A 35 21.95 23.96 8.96
N GLY A 36 22.30 22.76 8.52
CA GLY A 36 23.49 22.03 8.97
C GLY A 36 23.18 20.55 9.21
N VAL A 37 24.09 19.79 9.84
CA VAL A 37 23.76 18.41 10.27
C VAL A 37 22.81 18.42 11.46
N GLN A 38 21.81 17.54 11.46
CA GLN A 38 20.76 17.52 12.50
C GLN A 38 21.34 17.37 13.91
N ARG A 39 22.35 16.51 14.04
CA ARG A 39 23.03 16.25 15.31
C ARG A 39 23.77 17.46 15.90
N GLY A 40 24.02 18.51 15.11
CA GLY A 40 24.66 19.74 15.58
C GLY A 40 23.85 20.51 16.63
N ALA A 41 22.53 20.27 16.70
CA ALA A 41 21.65 20.85 17.72
C ALA A 41 21.61 20.05 19.03
N LEU A 42 22.23 18.86 19.08
CA LEU A 42 22.22 18.00 20.26
C LEU A 42 23.29 18.41 21.28
N SER A 43 23.01 18.20 22.57
CA SER A 43 24.01 18.38 23.62
C SER A 43 25.19 17.41 23.47
N CYS A 44 26.37 17.78 23.97
CA CYS A 44 27.56 16.90 23.96
C CYS A 44 27.28 15.53 24.61
N THR A 45 26.45 15.51 25.66
CA THR A 45 26.05 14.26 26.32
C THR A 45 25.21 13.40 25.38
N ASN A 46 24.18 13.95 24.74
CA ASN A 46 23.33 13.21 23.79
C ASN A 46 24.14 12.65 22.62
N LEU A 47 25.04 13.47 22.07
CA LEU A 47 25.98 13.04 21.03
C LEU A 47 26.85 11.87 21.48
N ALA A 48 27.44 11.95 22.67
CA ALA A 48 28.28 10.90 23.22
C ALA A 48 27.52 9.56 23.33
N HIS A 49 26.27 9.58 23.79
CA HIS A 49 25.41 8.39 23.84
C HIS A 49 25.20 7.78 22.45
N GLY A 50 24.95 8.62 21.45
CA GLY A 50 24.63 8.18 20.10
C GLY A 50 25.75 7.51 19.30
N PHE A 51 27.01 7.72 19.68
CA PHE A 51 28.17 7.10 18.99
C PHE A 51 29.13 6.34 19.91
N ALA A 52 28.82 6.17 21.20
CA ALA A 52 29.70 5.53 22.18
C ALA A 52 30.19 4.13 21.76
N ALA A 53 29.33 3.35 21.10
CA ALA A 53 29.63 1.98 20.66
C ALA A 53 30.38 1.90 19.31
N PHE A 54 30.58 3.01 18.59
CA PHE A 54 31.17 2.98 17.26
C PHE A 54 32.71 2.86 17.29
N PRO A 55 33.34 2.32 16.22
CA PRO A 55 34.78 2.35 16.04
C PRO A 55 35.35 3.78 16.07
N ALA A 56 36.64 3.93 16.39
CA ALA A 56 37.28 5.25 16.55
C ALA A 56 37.12 6.17 15.32
N ASN A 57 37.27 5.63 14.11
CA ASN A 57 37.14 6.40 12.87
C ASN A 57 35.70 6.88 12.61
N ASP A 58 34.71 6.03 12.90
CA ASP A 58 33.29 6.40 12.79
C ASP A 58 32.92 7.43 13.87
N LYS A 59 33.46 7.29 15.10
CA LYS A 59 33.30 8.29 16.17
C LYS A 59 33.84 9.65 15.78
N LEU A 60 35.01 9.72 15.15
CA LEU A 60 35.57 10.98 14.65
C LEU A 60 34.64 11.60 13.60
N SER A 61 34.16 10.79 12.65
CA SER A 61 33.23 11.27 11.61
C SER A 61 31.87 11.72 12.17
N LEU A 62 31.34 11.03 13.18
CA LEU A 62 30.10 11.42 13.85
C LEU A 62 30.27 12.67 14.73
N LYS A 63 31.47 12.93 15.26
CA LYS A 63 31.84 14.19 15.94
C LYS A 63 32.01 15.35 14.96
N GLU A 64 32.46 15.07 13.74
CA GLU A 64 32.63 16.09 12.70
C GLU A 64 31.26 16.55 12.18
N TYR A 65 30.87 17.79 12.48
CA TYR A 65 29.56 18.37 12.11
C TYR A 65 29.31 18.61 10.61
N LYS A 66 30.11 18.00 9.72
CA LYS A 66 30.01 18.19 8.25
C LYS A 66 29.66 16.93 7.48
N LYS A 67 29.80 15.74 8.08
CA LYS A 67 29.56 14.47 7.39
C LYS A 67 28.11 14.00 7.57
N PRO A 68 27.39 13.58 6.52
CA PRO A 68 26.02 13.07 6.68
C PRO A 68 25.96 11.79 7.52
N SER A 69 24.90 11.67 8.33
CA SER A 69 24.53 10.45 9.05
C SER A 69 23.26 9.84 8.44
N VAL A 70 23.27 8.55 8.11
CA VAL A 70 22.15 7.85 7.48
C VAL A 70 21.53 6.85 8.46
N ALA A 71 20.24 7.02 8.76
CA ALA A 71 19.49 6.03 9.53
C ALA A 71 19.22 4.77 8.70
N ILE A 72 19.26 3.61 9.35
CA ILE A 72 18.72 2.36 8.82
C ILE A 72 17.53 1.99 9.71
N VAL A 73 16.33 2.00 9.13
CA VAL A 73 15.11 1.49 9.75
C VAL A 73 14.74 0.20 9.03
N SER A 74 14.76 -0.92 9.77
CA SER A 74 14.61 -2.24 9.16
C SER A 74 13.45 -3.02 9.74
N SER A 75 12.73 -3.70 8.85
CA SER A 75 11.70 -4.68 9.21
C SER A 75 12.23 -6.11 9.13
N TYR A 76 13.53 -6.33 9.44
CA TYR A 76 14.13 -7.66 9.48
C TYR A 76 13.35 -8.60 10.40
N ASN A 77 13.03 -9.79 9.88
CA ASN A 77 12.40 -10.87 10.61
C ASN A 77 12.77 -12.20 9.96
N ASP A 78 13.43 -13.08 10.70
CA ASP A 78 13.88 -14.39 10.23
C ASP A 78 12.72 -15.34 9.92
N MET A 79 11.57 -15.16 10.57
CA MET A 79 10.36 -15.97 10.32
C MET A 79 9.80 -15.74 8.91
N LEU A 80 9.99 -14.55 8.33
CA LEU A 80 9.31 -14.13 7.11
C LEU A 80 10.28 -14.14 5.94
N SER A 81 10.05 -15.00 4.96
CA SER A 81 10.91 -15.13 3.77
C SER A 81 11.19 -13.79 3.07
N ALA A 82 10.22 -12.88 3.04
CA ALA A 82 10.34 -11.56 2.41
C ALA A 82 11.26 -10.58 3.16
N HIS A 83 11.51 -10.82 4.45
CA HIS A 83 12.24 -9.90 5.34
C HIS A 83 13.52 -10.51 5.90
N GLN A 84 13.67 -11.84 5.87
CA GLN A 84 14.90 -12.53 6.23
C GLN A 84 16.13 -11.99 5.48
N PRO A 85 16.09 -11.64 4.17
CA PRO A 85 17.25 -11.09 3.47
C PRO A 85 17.85 -9.82 4.09
N PHE A 86 17.06 -9.08 4.87
CA PHE A 86 17.53 -7.86 5.52
C PHE A 86 18.54 -8.10 6.65
N GLU A 87 18.83 -9.36 7.02
CA GLU A 87 19.90 -9.69 7.99
C GLU A 87 21.26 -9.11 7.57
N GLY A 88 21.64 -9.31 6.30
CA GLY A 88 22.95 -8.91 5.77
C GLY A 88 23.04 -7.46 5.30
N PHE A 89 21.91 -6.84 4.94
CA PHE A 89 21.86 -5.54 4.28
C PHE A 89 22.50 -4.41 5.11
N PRO A 90 22.30 -4.31 6.44
CA PRO A 90 22.89 -3.24 7.23
C PRO A 90 24.41 -3.14 7.14
N GLN A 91 25.12 -4.26 6.97
CA GLN A 91 26.58 -4.22 6.82
C GLN A 91 27.00 -3.69 5.45
N ILE A 92 26.32 -4.13 4.39
CA ILE A 92 26.51 -3.64 3.02
C ILE A 92 26.28 -2.12 2.97
N ILE A 93 25.17 -1.66 3.58
CA ILE A 93 24.80 -0.25 3.67
C ILE A 93 25.87 0.56 4.39
N LYS A 94 26.27 0.12 5.60
CA LYS A 94 27.31 0.80 6.40
C LYS A 94 28.63 0.92 5.66
N GLN A 95 29.01 -0.08 4.88
CA GLN A 95 30.22 -0.03 4.07
C GLN A 95 30.06 0.97 2.92
N ALA A 96 28.94 0.91 2.18
CA ALA A 96 28.69 1.76 1.03
C ALA A 96 28.62 3.25 1.37
N VAL A 97 28.02 3.62 2.51
CA VAL A 97 27.97 5.04 2.92
C VAL A 97 29.34 5.59 3.33
N ARG A 98 30.23 4.74 3.88
CA ARG A 98 31.60 5.15 4.25
C ARG A 98 32.42 5.50 3.02
N GLU A 99 32.21 4.79 1.92
CA GLU A 99 32.89 5.03 0.64
C GLU A 99 32.58 6.44 0.06
N VAL A 100 31.45 7.04 0.45
CA VAL A 100 31.06 8.41 0.07
C VAL A 100 31.21 9.41 1.24
N GLY A 101 31.98 9.05 2.26
CA GLY A 101 32.32 9.95 3.37
C GLY A 101 31.22 10.20 4.40
N ALA A 102 30.18 9.35 4.42
CA ALA A 102 29.08 9.39 5.38
C ALA A 102 29.18 8.23 6.39
N VAL A 103 28.33 8.26 7.43
CA VAL A 103 28.21 7.18 8.42
C VAL A 103 26.77 6.70 8.46
N ALA A 104 26.52 5.40 8.60
CA ALA A 104 25.18 4.86 8.77
C ALA A 104 25.04 4.21 10.13
N GLN A 105 23.88 4.42 10.76
CA GLN A 105 23.54 3.87 12.06
C GLN A 105 22.25 3.09 11.93
N PHE A 106 22.19 1.92 12.58
CA PHE A 106 20.93 1.19 12.69
C PHE A 106 20.08 1.90 13.74
N ALA A 107 19.07 2.63 13.26
CA ALA A 107 18.27 3.52 14.10
C ALA A 107 17.22 2.74 14.88
N GLY A 108 16.63 1.71 14.26
CA GLY A 108 15.66 0.86 14.95
C GLY A 108 15.08 -0.23 14.05
N GLY A 109 14.55 -1.26 14.71
CA GLY A 109 13.73 -2.28 14.07
C GLY A 109 12.25 -1.90 14.16
N VAL A 110 11.49 -2.20 13.11
CA VAL A 110 10.02 -2.13 13.13
C VAL A 110 9.45 -3.54 13.06
N PRO A 111 8.27 -3.80 13.63
CA PRO A 111 7.66 -5.13 13.54
C PRO A 111 7.35 -5.48 12.09
N ALA A 112 7.51 -6.75 11.74
CA ALA A 112 7.18 -7.28 10.43
C ALA A 112 6.15 -8.39 10.59
N MET A 113 4.91 -8.11 10.17
CA MET A 113 3.81 -9.05 10.15
C MET A 113 3.62 -9.57 8.72
N CYS A 114 3.30 -10.86 8.58
CA CYS A 114 2.96 -11.47 7.30
C CYS A 114 1.51 -11.90 7.29
N ASP A 115 0.74 -11.35 6.35
CA ASP A 115 -0.64 -11.77 6.13
C ASP A 115 -0.70 -13.26 5.78
N GLY A 116 0.24 -13.77 4.97
CA GLY A 116 0.29 -15.20 4.62
C GLY A 116 0.41 -16.15 5.81
N VAL A 117 1.00 -15.71 6.93
CA VAL A 117 1.11 -16.49 8.18
C VAL A 117 -0.15 -16.37 9.04
N THR A 118 -0.78 -15.19 9.03
CA THR A 118 -1.89 -14.86 9.94
C THR A 118 -3.27 -15.02 9.31
N GLN A 119 -3.34 -15.25 8.00
CA GLN A 119 -4.56 -15.43 7.23
C GLN A 119 -5.42 -16.57 7.78
N GLY A 120 -6.70 -16.26 8.04
CA GLY A 120 -7.64 -17.19 8.65
C GLY A 120 -7.39 -17.48 10.14
N GLN A 121 -6.48 -16.74 10.79
CA GLN A 121 -6.20 -16.83 12.23
C GLN A 121 -6.59 -15.53 12.94
N PRO A 122 -6.84 -15.55 14.26
CA PRO A 122 -7.19 -14.35 15.03
C PRO A 122 -6.15 -13.22 14.94
N GLY A 123 -4.88 -13.55 14.65
CA GLY A 123 -3.83 -12.55 14.43
C GLY A 123 -4.12 -11.60 13.25
N MET A 124 -4.93 -12.01 12.25
CA MET A 124 -5.27 -11.18 11.09
C MET A 124 -6.00 -9.88 11.47
N GLU A 125 -6.70 -9.87 12.61
CA GLU A 125 -7.36 -8.69 13.17
C GLU A 125 -6.37 -7.58 13.57
N LEU A 126 -5.08 -7.90 13.72
CA LEU A 126 -4.01 -6.93 13.96
C LEU A 126 -3.31 -6.49 12.67
N SER A 127 -3.62 -7.11 11.53
CA SER A 127 -2.90 -6.88 10.27
C SER A 127 -2.93 -5.42 9.85
N LEU A 128 -4.12 -4.81 9.74
CA LEU A 128 -4.22 -3.40 9.34
C LEU A 128 -3.53 -2.48 10.34
N PHE A 129 -3.80 -2.70 11.63
CA PHE A 129 -3.24 -1.94 12.74
C PHE A 129 -1.72 -2.01 12.84
N SER A 130 -1.11 -3.10 12.38
CA SER A 130 0.35 -3.20 12.30
C SER A 130 0.96 -2.10 11.43
N ARG A 131 0.24 -1.60 10.40
CA ARG A 131 0.69 -0.45 9.58
C ARG A 131 0.96 0.77 10.46
N ASP A 132 0.01 1.09 11.33
CA ASP A 132 0.09 2.27 12.19
C ASP A 132 1.11 2.04 13.33
N THR A 133 1.22 0.81 13.86
CA THR A 133 2.31 0.45 14.79
C THR A 133 3.70 0.61 14.16
N ILE A 134 3.86 0.24 12.89
CA ILE A 134 5.12 0.39 12.15
C ILE A 134 5.44 1.86 11.94
N ALA A 135 4.45 2.70 11.61
CA ALA A 135 4.64 4.15 11.54
C ALA A 135 5.11 4.72 12.88
N MET A 136 4.48 4.34 13.99
CA MET A 136 4.89 4.74 15.33
C MET A 136 6.30 4.25 15.69
N SER A 137 6.64 3.01 15.35
CA SER A 137 7.98 2.44 15.59
C SER A 137 9.07 3.13 14.76
N THR A 138 8.74 3.48 13.51
CA THR A 138 9.61 4.29 12.64
C THR A 138 9.85 5.67 13.26
N ALA A 139 8.80 6.30 13.79
CA ALA A 139 8.92 7.58 14.47
C ALA A 139 9.82 7.50 15.71
N VAL A 140 9.67 6.44 16.53
CA VAL A 140 10.57 6.19 17.68
C VAL A 140 12.02 6.05 17.21
N ALA A 141 12.28 5.26 16.15
CA ALA A 141 13.62 5.07 15.61
C ALA A 141 14.27 6.38 15.13
N LEU A 142 13.51 7.27 14.49
CA LEU A 142 14.03 8.54 13.97
C LEU A 142 14.10 9.65 15.03
N SER A 143 13.35 9.53 16.12
CA SER A 143 13.28 10.52 17.20
C SER A 143 14.60 10.77 17.94
N HIS A 144 15.61 9.90 17.73
CA HIS A 144 16.98 10.15 18.20
C HIS A 144 17.57 11.45 17.63
N ASN A 145 17.03 11.96 16.50
CA ASN A 145 17.38 13.22 15.87
C ASN A 145 18.89 13.33 15.54
N MET A 146 19.48 12.23 15.09
CA MET A 146 20.90 12.09 14.78
C MET A 146 21.20 11.92 13.29
N PHE A 147 20.17 12.02 12.45
CA PHE A 147 20.21 11.53 11.07
C PHE A 147 19.92 12.67 10.09
N ASP A 148 20.64 12.66 8.97
CA ASP A 148 20.52 13.62 7.88
C ASP A 148 19.76 13.03 6.68
N ALA A 149 19.59 11.70 6.64
CA ALA A 149 18.76 10.93 5.70
C ALA A 149 18.42 9.56 6.31
N ALA A 150 17.49 8.82 5.70
CA ALA A 150 17.09 7.49 6.16
C ALA A 150 16.91 6.49 5.00
N LEU A 151 17.30 5.24 5.28
CA LEU A 151 17.03 4.06 4.47
C LEU A 151 15.96 3.21 5.15
N TYR A 152 14.93 2.84 4.38
CA TYR A 152 13.78 2.08 4.88
C TYR A 152 13.78 0.70 4.22
N LEU A 153 14.00 -0.35 5.03
CA LEU A 153 14.09 -1.73 4.56
C LEU A 153 12.76 -2.43 4.86
N GLY A 154 11.90 -2.58 3.85
CA GLY A 154 10.60 -3.24 4.00
C GLY A 154 9.92 -3.63 2.69
N VAL A 155 9.07 -4.67 2.73
CA VAL A 155 8.45 -5.25 1.53
C VAL A 155 6.96 -5.55 1.69
N CYS A 156 6.56 -6.31 2.72
CA CYS A 156 5.18 -6.80 2.85
C CYS A 156 4.12 -5.70 2.91
N ASP A 157 2.87 -6.14 2.77
CA ASP A 157 1.66 -5.32 2.59
C ASP A 157 1.60 -4.08 3.50
N LYS A 158 1.59 -4.25 4.83
CA LYS A 158 1.40 -3.14 5.79
C LYS A 158 2.70 -2.45 6.19
N ILE A 159 3.83 -3.04 5.81
CA ILE A 159 5.16 -2.59 6.23
C ILE A 159 5.61 -1.38 5.43
N VAL A 160 5.53 -1.43 4.09
CA VAL A 160 5.94 -0.28 3.26
C VAL A 160 5.07 0.95 3.54
N PRO A 161 3.72 0.85 3.59
CA PRO A 161 2.89 1.99 3.96
C PRO A 161 3.19 2.50 5.36
N GLY A 162 3.40 1.61 6.35
CA GLY A 162 3.75 2.02 7.71
C GLY A 162 5.10 2.77 7.78
N LEU A 163 6.13 2.25 7.11
CA LEU A 163 7.45 2.89 7.01
C LEU A 163 7.33 4.26 6.33
N LEU A 164 6.55 4.38 5.26
CA LEU A 164 6.36 5.64 4.53
C LEU A 164 5.56 6.66 5.33
N ILE A 165 4.48 6.25 6.01
CA ILE A 165 3.75 7.13 6.93
C ILE A 165 4.71 7.66 8.01
N GLY A 166 5.51 6.77 8.63
CA GLY A 166 6.53 7.18 9.60
C GLY A 166 7.61 8.10 9.03
N ALA A 167 8.07 7.85 7.79
CA ALA A 167 9.01 8.71 7.09
C ALA A 167 8.45 10.11 6.83
N LEU A 168 7.17 10.21 6.45
CA LEU A 168 6.50 11.48 6.16
C LEU A 168 6.33 12.34 7.41
N HIS A 169 6.18 11.76 8.60
CA HIS A 169 6.24 12.51 9.86
C HIS A 169 7.63 13.12 10.15
N PHE A 170 8.68 12.58 9.53
CA PHE A 170 10.03 13.16 9.50
C PHE A 170 10.34 13.69 8.09
N GLY A 171 9.32 14.24 7.42
CA GLY A 171 9.34 14.54 5.98
C GLY A 171 10.47 15.46 5.51
N HIS A 172 11.07 16.22 6.43
CA HIS A 172 12.24 17.07 6.20
C HIS A 172 13.53 16.27 5.97
N LEU A 173 13.54 14.96 6.24
CA LEU A 173 14.66 14.08 5.91
C LEU A 173 14.49 13.49 4.50
N PRO A 174 15.56 13.36 3.72
CA PRO A 174 15.57 12.49 2.55
C PRO A 174 15.32 11.04 2.95
N ALA A 175 14.51 10.34 2.16
CA ALA A 175 14.17 8.93 2.35
C ALA A 175 14.47 8.13 1.08
N VAL A 176 15.15 6.99 1.24
CA VAL A 176 15.33 6.01 0.16
C VAL A 176 14.81 4.65 0.64
N PHE A 177 13.87 4.09 -0.09
CA PHE A 177 13.34 2.76 0.21
C PHE A 177 14.20 1.69 -0.47
N VAL A 178 14.47 0.59 0.23
CA VAL A 178 15.33 -0.48 -0.28
C VAL A 178 14.57 -1.81 -0.23
N PRO A 179 14.19 -2.35 -1.39
CA PRO A 179 13.47 -3.61 -1.47
C PRO A 179 14.41 -4.80 -1.26
N ALA A 180 13.91 -5.89 -0.68
CA ALA A 180 14.62 -7.17 -0.66
C ALA A 180 14.55 -7.88 -2.02
N GLY A 181 13.39 -7.79 -2.68
CA GLY A 181 13.08 -8.46 -3.93
C GLY A 181 12.17 -9.69 -3.79
N PRO A 182 11.55 -10.16 -4.88
CA PRO A 182 10.76 -11.38 -4.90
C PRO A 182 11.64 -12.62 -4.87
N MET A 183 11.09 -13.71 -4.34
CA MET A 183 11.69 -15.02 -4.57
C MET A 183 11.65 -15.37 -6.06
N THR A 184 12.53 -16.29 -6.51
CA THR A 184 12.47 -16.84 -7.87
C THR A 184 11.14 -17.53 -8.14
N SER A 185 10.76 -17.72 -9.41
CA SER A 185 9.55 -18.45 -9.78
C SER A 185 9.59 -19.90 -9.30
N GLY A 186 8.48 -20.36 -8.69
CA GLY A 186 8.30 -21.72 -8.15
C GLY A 186 7.14 -22.45 -8.85
N LEU A 187 6.33 -23.21 -8.09
CA LEU A 187 5.08 -23.77 -8.60
C LEU A 187 4.18 -22.67 -9.19
N SER A 188 3.55 -22.93 -10.33
CA SER A 188 2.69 -21.94 -10.95
C SER A 188 1.53 -21.57 -10.03
N ASN A 189 1.15 -20.29 -10.06
CA ASN A 189 0.05 -19.81 -9.23
C ASN A 189 -1.31 -20.43 -9.61
N GLN A 190 -1.49 -20.84 -10.86
CA GLN A 190 -2.67 -21.59 -11.31
C GLN A 190 -2.77 -22.97 -10.65
N GLU A 191 -1.68 -23.73 -10.66
CA GLU A 191 -1.64 -25.05 -10.02
C GLU A 191 -1.89 -24.93 -8.52
N LYS A 192 -1.28 -23.94 -7.88
CA LYS A 192 -1.54 -23.60 -6.48
C LYS A 192 -3.02 -23.30 -6.21
N ALA A 193 -3.64 -22.43 -7.01
CA ALA A 193 -5.05 -22.07 -6.87
C ALA A 193 -5.97 -23.28 -7.07
N LYS A 194 -5.64 -24.15 -8.03
CA LYS A 194 -6.36 -25.41 -8.29
C LYS A 194 -6.29 -26.36 -7.09
N VAL A 195 -5.12 -26.53 -6.48
CA VAL A 195 -4.97 -27.35 -5.27
C VAL A 195 -5.83 -26.80 -4.12
N ARG A 196 -5.86 -25.47 -3.92
CA ARG A 196 -6.75 -24.82 -2.93
C ARG A 196 -8.23 -25.08 -3.18
N GLN A 197 -8.68 -24.99 -4.44
CA GLN A 197 -10.07 -25.26 -4.81
C GLN A 197 -10.44 -26.73 -4.58
N LEU A 198 -9.57 -27.66 -4.96
CA LEU A 198 -9.78 -29.10 -4.73
C LEU A 198 -9.85 -29.41 -3.22
N TYR A 199 -8.97 -28.81 -2.41
CA TYR A 199 -9.01 -28.96 -0.97
C TYR A 199 -10.32 -28.42 -0.37
N ALA A 200 -10.78 -27.24 -0.81
CA ALA A 200 -12.06 -26.67 -0.37
C ALA A 200 -13.28 -27.53 -0.76
N GLN A 201 -13.16 -28.36 -1.80
CA GLN A 201 -14.18 -29.34 -2.23
C GLN A 201 -14.05 -30.70 -1.51
N GLY A 202 -13.05 -30.88 -0.63
CA GLY A 202 -12.74 -32.18 -0.01
C GLY A 202 -12.11 -33.20 -0.97
N LYS A 203 -11.57 -32.74 -2.11
CA LYS A 203 -10.98 -33.58 -3.17
C LYS A 203 -9.44 -33.61 -3.16
N ALA A 204 -8.80 -32.86 -2.26
CA ALA A 204 -7.36 -32.92 -2.01
C ALA A 204 -7.12 -33.08 -0.51
N THR A 205 -6.01 -33.73 -0.15
CA THR A 205 -5.62 -33.94 1.24
C THR A 205 -4.94 -32.69 1.82
N ARG A 206 -4.74 -32.67 3.14
CA ARG A 206 -3.98 -31.60 3.80
C ARG A 206 -2.50 -31.64 3.38
N GLU A 207 -1.97 -32.84 3.17
CA GLU A 207 -0.63 -33.09 2.67
C GLU A 207 -0.44 -32.50 1.26
N ASP A 208 -1.38 -32.76 0.33
CA ASP A 208 -1.34 -32.20 -1.03
C ASP A 208 -1.33 -30.67 -1.01
N LEU A 209 -2.16 -30.07 -0.14
CA LEU A 209 -2.21 -28.62 0.03
C LEU A 209 -0.87 -28.08 0.55
N LEU A 210 -0.30 -28.70 1.59
CA LEU A 210 0.96 -28.26 2.19
C LEU A 210 2.13 -28.39 1.21
N GLU A 211 2.19 -29.47 0.45
CA GLU A 211 3.22 -29.67 -0.58
C GLU A 211 3.12 -28.62 -1.68
N GLY A 212 1.89 -28.35 -2.16
CA GLY A 212 1.63 -27.30 -3.15
C GLY A 212 2.03 -25.90 -2.67
N GLU A 213 1.68 -25.55 -1.42
CA GLU A 213 2.08 -24.26 -0.82
C GLU A 213 3.61 -24.16 -0.64
N SER A 214 4.27 -25.24 -0.21
CA SER A 214 5.72 -25.24 0.04
C SER A 214 6.54 -25.10 -1.25
N LYS A 215 6.05 -25.66 -2.37
CA LYS A 215 6.66 -25.48 -3.69
C LYS A 215 6.44 -24.08 -4.27
N ALA A 216 5.40 -23.37 -3.83
CA ALA A 216 5.15 -21.99 -4.21
C ALA A 216 5.95 -20.99 -3.34
N TYR A 217 6.23 -21.34 -2.08
CA TYR A 217 7.01 -20.54 -1.13
C TYR A 217 8.35 -21.20 -0.80
N HIS A 218 9.17 -21.45 -1.83
CA HIS A 218 10.34 -22.31 -1.72
C HIS A 218 11.64 -21.60 -1.32
N GLY A 219 11.65 -20.27 -1.20
CA GLY A 219 12.89 -19.53 -0.95
C GLY A 219 12.70 -18.14 -0.34
N ALA A 220 13.83 -17.48 -0.07
CA ALA A 220 13.86 -16.12 0.45
C ALA A 220 13.40 -15.09 -0.60
N GLY A 221 12.77 -14.01 -0.13
CA GLY A 221 12.13 -12.99 -0.94
C GLY A 221 10.61 -12.94 -0.77
N THR A 222 10.01 -11.88 -1.30
CA THR A 222 8.54 -11.72 -1.28
C THR A 222 7.85 -12.69 -2.21
N CYS A 223 6.57 -12.97 -1.94
CA CYS A 223 5.74 -13.86 -2.76
C CYS A 223 5.78 -13.41 -4.23
N THR A 224 5.68 -14.35 -5.17
CA THR A 224 5.79 -14.02 -6.60
C THR A 224 4.51 -13.49 -7.23
N PHE A 225 3.36 -13.60 -6.56
CA PHE A 225 2.10 -13.05 -7.07
C PHE A 225 1.98 -11.54 -6.86
N TYR A 226 1.22 -10.88 -7.72
CA TYR A 226 0.94 -9.45 -7.64
C TYR A 226 -0.15 -9.11 -6.61
N GLY A 227 0.16 -9.36 -5.34
CA GLY A 227 -0.60 -8.89 -4.19
C GLY A 227 -0.17 -7.51 -3.73
N THR A 228 -0.62 -7.10 -2.54
CA THR A 228 -0.31 -5.78 -1.99
C THR A 228 1.19 -5.55 -1.77
N ALA A 229 1.94 -6.57 -1.35
CA ALA A 229 3.39 -6.45 -1.16
C ALA A 229 4.11 -6.02 -2.45
N ASN A 230 3.83 -6.68 -3.58
CA ASN A 230 4.43 -6.32 -4.87
C ASN A 230 3.79 -5.08 -5.51
N SER A 231 2.53 -4.79 -5.20
CA SER A 231 1.92 -3.51 -5.55
C SER A 231 2.68 -2.36 -4.88
N ASN A 232 2.99 -2.44 -3.57
CA ASN A 232 3.85 -1.46 -2.87
C ASN A 232 5.19 -1.27 -3.58
N GLN A 233 5.84 -2.38 -3.94
CA GLN A 233 7.16 -2.36 -4.58
C GLN A 233 7.16 -1.60 -5.92
N MET A 234 6.14 -1.83 -6.75
CA MET A 234 5.95 -1.09 -8.00
C MET A 234 5.63 0.39 -7.72
N LEU A 235 4.76 0.68 -6.75
CA LEU A 235 4.38 2.05 -6.40
C LEU A 235 5.56 2.87 -5.88
N MET A 236 6.48 2.28 -5.12
CA MET A 236 7.68 2.99 -4.66
C MET A 236 8.60 3.40 -5.82
N GLU A 237 8.62 2.67 -6.94
CA GLU A 237 9.33 3.12 -8.15
C GLU A 237 8.56 4.24 -8.87
N VAL A 238 7.23 4.13 -9.00
CA VAL A 238 6.38 5.16 -9.63
C VAL A 238 6.40 6.48 -8.83
N MET A 239 6.47 6.39 -7.50
CA MET A 239 6.63 7.54 -6.60
C MET A 239 8.08 8.05 -6.55
N GLY A 240 9.00 7.38 -7.23
CA GLY A 240 10.40 7.78 -7.30
C GLY A 240 11.17 7.62 -5.99
N LEU A 241 10.77 6.71 -5.10
CA LEU A 241 11.38 6.45 -3.78
C LEU A 241 12.36 5.26 -3.77
N HIS A 242 12.35 4.45 -4.83
CA HIS A 242 13.31 3.39 -5.12
C HIS A 242 14.36 3.84 -6.13
N LEU A 243 15.47 3.09 -6.24
CA LEU A 243 16.28 3.17 -7.46
C LEU A 243 15.53 2.49 -8.62
N PRO A 244 15.68 2.98 -9.87
CA PRO A 244 14.99 2.42 -11.03
C PRO A 244 15.28 0.93 -11.23
N GLY A 245 14.24 0.14 -11.42
CA GLY A 245 14.26 -1.30 -11.63
C GLY A 245 14.71 -2.11 -10.41
N ALA A 246 14.85 -1.49 -9.23
CA ALA A 246 15.34 -2.19 -8.05
C ALA A 246 14.32 -3.14 -7.42
N ALA A 247 13.02 -2.98 -7.67
CA ALA A 247 12.00 -3.62 -6.87
C ALA A 247 11.88 -5.14 -7.12
N PHE A 248 12.13 -5.57 -8.35
CA PHE A 248 11.92 -6.97 -8.78
C PHE A 248 13.21 -7.78 -8.96
N ILE A 249 14.37 -7.26 -8.53
CA ILE A 249 15.62 -8.03 -8.48
C ILE A 249 15.59 -9.00 -7.30
N THR A 250 15.75 -10.30 -7.56
CA THR A 250 15.75 -11.35 -6.52
C THR A 250 16.86 -11.13 -5.47
N PRO A 251 16.59 -11.41 -4.17
CA PRO A 251 17.61 -11.33 -3.12
C PRO A 251 18.77 -12.30 -3.36
N ASN A 252 19.87 -12.10 -2.62
CA ASN A 252 21.07 -12.96 -2.67
C ASN A 252 21.73 -13.04 -4.06
N THR A 253 21.59 -11.98 -4.86
CA THR A 253 22.28 -11.83 -6.14
C THR A 253 23.30 -10.69 -6.07
N PRO A 254 24.41 -10.75 -6.82
CA PRO A 254 25.38 -9.66 -6.85
C PRO A 254 24.78 -8.32 -7.30
N LEU A 255 23.78 -8.35 -8.20
CA LEU A 255 23.05 -7.15 -8.63
C LEU A 255 22.20 -6.55 -7.49
N ARG A 256 21.56 -7.38 -6.66
CA ARG A 256 20.86 -6.89 -5.45
C ARG A 256 21.84 -6.18 -4.51
N ASP A 257 22.99 -6.77 -4.24
CA ASP A 257 24.00 -6.15 -3.37
C ASP A 257 24.48 -4.81 -3.93
N ALA A 258 24.75 -4.75 -5.25
CA ALA A 258 25.15 -3.52 -5.93
C ALA A 258 24.06 -2.43 -5.85
N LEU A 259 22.78 -2.79 -6.01
CA LEU A 259 21.65 -1.87 -5.85
C LEU A 259 21.49 -1.38 -4.41
N THR A 260 21.66 -2.26 -3.42
CA THR A 260 21.63 -1.88 -1.99
C THR A 260 22.75 -0.89 -1.67
N LYS A 261 23.96 -1.10 -2.21
CA LYS A 261 25.07 -0.13 -2.07
C LYS A 261 24.74 1.20 -2.73
N ALA A 262 24.23 1.20 -3.95
CA ALA A 262 23.87 2.40 -4.68
C ALA A 262 22.76 3.20 -3.97
N ALA A 263 21.75 2.52 -3.41
CA ALA A 263 20.68 3.16 -2.66
C ALA A 263 21.21 3.85 -1.40
N ALA A 264 22.12 3.18 -0.69
CA ALA A 264 22.77 3.73 0.48
C ALA A 264 23.62 4.97 0.18
N GLN A 265 24.41 4.91 -0.89
CA GLN A 265 25.18 6.06 -1.38
C GLN A 265 24.26 7.19 -1.81
N ARG A 266 23.15 6.88 -2.48
CA ARG A 266 22.18 7.89 -2.90
C ARG A 266 21.60 8.64 -1.71
N ALA A 267 21.18 7.93 -0.65
CA ALA A 267 20.66 8.54 0.57
C ALA A 267 21.65 9.55 1.20
N ALA A 268 22.95 9.25 1.18
CA ALA A 268 23.98 10.17 1.69
C ALA A 268 24.18 11.43 0.81
N VAL A 269 23.99 11.29 -0.51
CA VAL A 269 24.21 12.37 -1.50
C VAL A 269 23.04 13.34 -1.58
N ILE A 270 21.82 12.92 -1.26
CA ILE A 270 20.63 13.80 -1.34
C ILE A 270 20.33 14.58 -0.06
N THR A 271 21.33 14.66 0.82
CA THR A 271 21.26 15.39 2.09
C THR A 271 21.50 16.89 1.87
N ALA A 272 21.11 17.71 2.85
CA ALA A 272 21.31 19.15 2.79
C ALA A 272 22.78 19.56 2.64
N GLN A 273 23.69 18.77 3.24
CA GLN A 273 25.13 19.07 3.28
C GLN A 273 25.84 18.71 1.97
N SER A 274 25.26 17.80 1.18
CA SER A 274 25.79 17.35 -0.11
C SER A 274 25.36 18.23 -1.30
N GLY A 275 24.54 19.27 -1.06
CA GLY A 275 24.13 20.24 -2.08
C GLY A 275 22.99 19.79 -3.01
N SER A 276 22.40 18.61 -2.78
CA SER A 276 21.28 18.05 -3.56
C SER A 276 20.11 17.65 -2.65
N TYR A 277 19.67 18.59 -1.80
CA TYR A 277 18.66 18.32 -0.78
C TYR A 277 17.30 17.94 -1.38
N LEU A 278 16.88 16.69 -1.16
CA LEU A 278 15.59 16.16 -1.65
C LEU A 278 14.85 15.46 -0.49
N PRO A 279 14.18 16.23 0.38
CA PRO A 279 13.41 15.68 1.50
C PRO A 279 12.17 14.91 1.02
N VAL A 280 11.83 13.82 1.70
CA VAL A 280 10.74 12.92 1.28
C VAL A 280 9.37 13.62 1.23
N GLY A 281 9.13 14.58 2.11
CA GLY A 281 7.88 15.33 2.13
C GLY A 281 7.68 16.26 0.92
N HIS A 282 8.75 16.58 0.18
CA HIS A 282 8.69 17.30 -1.10
C HIS A 282 8.76 16.37 -2.33
N ILE A 283 9.15 15.10 -2.15
CA ILE A 283 9.04 14.07 -3.18
C ILE A 283 7.60 13.55 -3.22
N VAL A 284 7.00 13.31 -2.06
CA VAL A 284 5.60 12.91 -1.92
C VAL A 284 4.73 14.17 -1.89
N ASP A 285 4.33 14.59 -3.09
CA ASP A 285 3.35 15.64 -3.35
C ASP A 285 2.08 15.08 -4.02
N GLU A 286 1.15 15.96 -4.34
CA GLU A 286 -0.14 15.62 -4.94
C GLU A 286 0.02 14.89 -6.28
N LYS A 287 0.97 15.33 -7.11
CA LYS A 287 1.27 14.70 -8.42
C LYS A 287 1.87 13.31 -8.25
N CYS A 288 2.77 13.14 -7.29
CA CYS A 288 3.34 11.85 -6.91
C CYS A 288 2.26 10.87 -6.42
N ILE A 289 1.31 11.34 -5.61
CA ILE A 289 0.17 10.51 -5.16
C ILE A 289 -0.74 10.13 -6.34
N VAL A 290 -1.04 11.06 -7.26
CA VAL A 290 -1.82 10.74 -8.47
C VAL A 290 -1.08 9.73 -9.34
N ASN A 291 0.24 9.88 -9.52
CA ASN A 291 1.07 8.90 -10.22
C ASN A 291 0.98 7.52 -9.57
N ALA A 292 1.01 7.44 -8.25
CA ALA A 292 0.84 6.18 -7.53
C ALA A 292 -0.54 5.55 -7.80
N VAL A 293 -1.62 6.34 -7.81
CA VAL A 293 -2.96 5.83 -8.15
C VAL A 293 -3.00 5.32 -9.60
N VAL A 294 -2.45 6.07 -10.56
CA VAL A 294 -2.37 5.65 -11.97
C VAL A 294 -1.56 4.37 -12.11
N GLY A 295 -0.38 4.28 -11.48
CA GLY A 295 0.44 3.08 -11.48
C GLY A 295 -0.32 1.86 -10.93
N LEU A 296 -1.03 2.03 -9.81
CA LEU A 296 -1.87 0.98 -9.21
C LEU A 296 -2.93 0.46 -10.18
N LEU A 297 -3.62 1.38 -10.87
CA LEU A 297 -4.69 1.07 -11.81
C LEU A 297 -4.14 0.37 -13.05
N ALA A 298 -3.05 0.89 -13.62
CA ALA A 298 -2.43 0.35 -14.84
C ALA A 298 -1.92 -1.08 -14.67
N THR A 299 -1.57 -1.48 -13.46
CA THR A 299 -1.11 -2.84 -13.16
C THR A 299 -2.18 -3.76 -12.57
N GLY A 300 -3.40 -3.25 -12.38
CA GLY A 300 -4.45 -3.98 -11.68
C GLY A 300 -4.03 -4.38 -10.26
N GLY A 301 -3.40 -3.47 -9.52
CA GLY A 301 -2.87 -3.69 -8.17
C GLY A 301 -3.93 -3.88 -7.08
N SER A 302 -3.47 -4.11 -5.86
CA SER A 302 -4.31 -4.50 -4.73
C SER A 302 -5.32 -3.42 -4.33
N THR A 303 -6.58 -3.81 -4.04
CA THR A 303 -7.57 -2.86 -3.49
C THR A 303 -7.20 -2.36 -2.09
N ASN A 304 -6.30 -3.02 -1.35
CA ASN A 304 -5.80 -2.49 -0.08
C ASN A 304 -5.13 -1.12 -0.23
N HIS A 305 -4.65 -0.77 -1.43
CA HIS A 305 -4.09 0.55 -1.71
C HIS A 305 -5.12 1.66 -1.73
N THR A 306 -6.42 1.36 -1.86
CA THR A 306 -7.50 2.34 -1.62
C THR A 306 -7.60 2.76 -0.15
N LEU A 307 -6.92 2.05 0.76
CA LEU A 307 -6.74 2.42 2.16
C LEU A 307 -5.35 3.02 2.37
N HIS A 308 -4.32 2.32 1.88
CA HIS A 308 -2.93 2.68 2.15
C HIS A 308 -2.52 3.99 1.49
N LEU A 309 -2.89 4.23 0.23
CA LEU A 309 -2.54 5.49 -0.44
C LEU A 309 -3.28 6.67 0.19
N VAL A 310 -4.51 6.49 0.67
CA VAL A 310 -5.24 7.53 1.41
C VAL A 310 -4.50 7.85 2.71
N ALA A 311 -4.09 6.82 3.47
CA ALA A 311 -3.34 7.02 4.73
C ALA A 311 -1.96 7.66 4.50
N ILE A 312 -1.24 7.25 3.44
CA ILE A 312 0.05 7.84 3.03
C ILE A 312 -0.14 9.31 2.62
N ALA A 313 -1.13 9.60 1.78
CA ALA A 313 -1.45 10.96 1.35
C ALA A 313 -1.77 11.84 2.56
N LYS A 314 -2.60 11.34 3.50
CA LYS A 314 -2.97 12.04 4.73
C LYS A 314 -1.76 12.40 5.58
N ALA A 315 -0.78 11.50 5.70
CA ALA A 315 0.47 11.75 6.42
C ALA A 315 1.34 12.86 5.78
N ALA A 316 1.17 13.10 4.48
CA ALA A 316 1.79 14.21 3.74
C ALA A 316 0.92 15.47 3.64
N GLY A 317 -0.22 15.51 4.35
CA GLY A 317 -1.19 16.61 4.29
C GLY A 317 -2.05 16.63 3.03
N ILE A 318 -2.13 15.53 2.28
CA ILE A 318 -2.85 15.40 1.02
C ILE A 318 -4.15 14.61 1.23
N VAL A 319 -5.24 15.10 0.66
CA VAL A 319 -6.59 14.50 0.78
C VAL A 319 -7.02 13.95 -0.57
N ILE A 320 -7.13 12.63 -0.67
CA ILE A 320 -7.69 11.90 -1.81
C ILE A 320 -8.87 11.06 -1.33
N ASP A 321 -9.85 10.82 -2.20
CA ASP A 321 -11.04 10.00 -1.92
C ASP A 321 -11.34 9.02 -3.06
N TRP A 322 -12.34 8.15 -2.90
CA TRP A 322 -12.61 7.12 -3.92
C TRP A 322 -13.17 7.67 -5.24
N ASN A 323 -13.63 8.93 -5.29
CA ASN A 323 -14.03 9.54 -6.56
C ASN A 323 -12.80 9.80 -7.43
N ASP A 324 -11.68 10.25 -6.85
CA ASP A 324 -10.43 10.46 -7.59
C ASP A 324 -9.93 9.15 -8.19
N PHE A 325 -9.95 8.09 -7.39
CA PHE A 325 -9.65 6.73 -7.79
C PHE A 325 -10.55 6.24 -8.94
N ASN A 326 -11.86 6.43 -8.82
CA ASN A 326 -12.85 5.99 -9.81
C ASN A 326 -12.72 6.75 -11.15
N GLU A 327 -12.54 8.07 -11.10
CA GLU A 327 -12.35 8.90 -12.29
C GLU A 327 -11.04 8.58 -13.01
N LEU A 328 -9.95 8.34 -12.28
CA LEU A 328 -8.69 7.88 -12.87
C LEU A 328 -8.82 6.46 -13.44
N SER A 329 -9.51 5.55 -12.75
CA SER A 329 -9.74 4.18 -13.23
C SER A 329 -10.44 4.14 -14.58
N ALA A 330 -11.34 5.09 -14.86
CA ALA A 330 -12.08 5.16 -16.13
C ALA A 330 -11.20 5.48 -17.36
N ILE A 331 -10.01 6.05 -17.15
CA ILE A 331 -9.12 6.48 -18.24
C ILE A 331 -7.75 5.80 -18.24
N VAL A 332 -7.35 5.20 -17.13
CA VAL A 332 -6.05 4.52 -17.02
C VAL A 332 -6.21 3.09 -17.56
N PRO A 333 -5.54 2.74 -18.67
CA PRO A 333 -5.65 1.41 -19.24
C PRO A 333 -4.88 0.37 -18.43
N MET A 334 -5.39 -0.86 -18.40
CA MET A 334 -4.70 -1.99 -17.78
C MET A 334 -3.63 -2.55 -18.72
N LEU A 335 -2.37 -2.38 -18.33
CA LEU A 335 -1.20 -2.75 -19.14
C LEU A 335 -0.61 -4.09 -18.76
N THR A 336 -1.01 -4.68 -17.62
CA THR A 336 -0.42 -5.93 -17.13
C THR A 336 -1.42 -7.05 -16.91
N ARG A 337 -0.94 -8.30 -17.02
CA ARG A 337 -1.65 -9.52 -16.62
C ARG A 337 -0.76 -10.39 -15.74
N ILE A 338 -0.51 -9.89 -14.54
CA ILE A 338 0.24 -10.59 -13.50
C ILE A 338 -0.78 -11.30 -12.59
N TYR A 339 -0.53 -12.55 -12.22
CA TYR A 339 -1.37 -13.31 -11.30
C TYR A 339 -1.62 -12.49 -10.01
N PRO A 340 -2.88 -12.28 -9.61
CA PRO A 340 -4.09 -13.06 -9.96
C PRO A 340 -4.84 -12.64 -11.23
N ASN A 341 -4.47 -11.54 -11.90
CA ASN A 341 -5.15 -11.05 -13.11
C ASN A 341 -4.74 -11.78 -14.40
N GLY A 342 -3.72 -12.62 -14.31
CA GLY A 342 -3.21 -13.46 -15.40
C GLY A 342 -2.40 -14.62 -14.82
N ASP A 343 -1.57 -15.22 -15.66
CA ASP A 343 -0.83 -16.45 -15.29
C ASP A 343 0.62 -16.17 -14.89
N ALA A 344 1.18 -15.07 -15.39
CA ALA A 344 2.54 -14.66 -15.14
C ALA A 344 2.75 -14.18 -13.69
N ASP A 345 3.93 -14.41 -13.14
CA ASP A 345 4.33 -13.86 -11.84
C ASP A 345 5.15 -12.56 -12.02
N VAL A 346 5.56 -11.93 -10.90
CA VAL A 346 6.31 -10.66 -10.96
C VAL A 346 7.70 -10.80 -11.58
N ASN A 347 8.30 -11.99 -11.58
CA ASN A 347 9.58 -12.22 -12.25
C ASN A 347 9.40 -12.21 -13.76
N HIS A 348 8.32 -12.84 -14.26
CA HIS A 348 7.98 -12.79 -15.68
C HIS A 348 7.58 -11.36 -16.12
N PHE A 349 6.85 -10.60 -15.29
CA PHE A 349 6.61 -9.18 -15.53
C PHE A 349 7.91 -8.38 -15.67
N HIS A 350 8.86 -8.60 -14.76
CA HIS A 350 10.16 -7.92 -14.83
C HIS A 350 10.90 -8.26 -16.13
N ALA A 351 10.94 -9.55 -16.49
CA ALA A 351 11.56 -10.01 -17.75
C ALA A 351 10.85 -9.49 -19.02
N ALA A 352 9.54 -9.24 -18.97
CA ALA A 352 8.78 -8.67 -20.09
C ALA A 352 9.14 -7.19 -20.35
N GLY A 353 9.75 -6.50 -19.38
CA GLY A 353 10.17 -5.09 -19.49
C GLY A 353 10.06 -4.34 -18.17
N GLY A 354 9.30 -4.88 -17.21
CA GLY A 354 9.26 -4.41 -15.83
C GLY A 354 8.78 -2.97 -15.64
N THR A 355 9.12 -2.42 -14.49
CA THR A 355 8.64 -1.11 -14.04
C THR A 355 9.09 0.04 -14.94
N GLY A 356 10.33 0.00 -15.44
CA GLY A 356 10.87 1.05 -16.31
C GLY A 356 10.10 1.18 -17.63
N TYR A 357 9.73 0.05 -18.25
CA TYR A 357 8.87 0.02 -19.44
C TYR A 357 7.49 0.61 -19.13
N LEU A 358 6.86 0.13 -18.05
CA LEU A 358 5.54 0.58 -17.62
C LEU A 358 5.48 2.10 -17.40
N ILE A 359 6.45 2.66 -16.65
CA ILE A 359 6.52 4.09 -16.37
C ILE A 359 6.65 4.88 -17.68
N ARG A 360 7.49 4.42 -18.62
CA ARG A 360 7.65 5.08 -19.93
C ARG A 360 6.33 5.11 -20.70
N GLU A 361 5.65 3.97 -20.83
CA GLU A 361 4.38 3.89 -21.57
C GLU A 361 3.31 4.83 -21.00
N LEU A 362 3.22 4.92 -19.67
CA LEU A 362 2.25 5.80 -19.02
C LEU A 362 2.63 7.28 -19.12
N LEU A 363 3.92 7.63 -19.02
CA LEU A 363 4.40 9.00 -19.25
C LEU A 363 4.15 9.44 -20.70
N ASP A 364 4.44 8.56 -21.67
CA ASP A 364 4.25 8.85 -23.08
C ASP A 364 2.77 8.95 -23.43
N ALA A 365 1.89 8.16 -22.78
CA ALA A 365 0.44 8.32 -22.88
C ALA A 365 -0.12 9.58 -22.18
N GLY A 366 0.73 10.38 -21.50
CA GLY A 366 0.29 11.55 -20.74
C GLY A 366 -0.52 11.20 -19.49
N LEU A 367 -0.37 9.98 -18.97
CA LEU A 367 -1.12 9.49 -17.80
C LEU A 367 -0.37 9.69 -16.49
N LEU A 368 0.95 9.88 -16.53
CA LEU A 368 1.77 10.24 -15.38
C LEU A 368 2.30 11.67 -15.49
N HIS A 369 2.41 12.33 -14.36
CA HIS A 369 3.15 13.58 -14.19
C HIS A 369 4.65 13.31 -14.32
N GLU A 370 5.29 13.91 -15.33
CA GLU A 370 6.74 13.85 -15.50
C GLU A 370 7.47 14.80 -14.53
N ASP A 371 6.85 15.94 -14.24
CA ASP A 371 7.37 17.08 -13.49
C ASP A 371 7.25 16.91 -11.97
N VAL A 372 7.77 15.80 -11.48
CA VAL A 372 7.83 15.45 -10.05
C VAL A 372 9.27 15.33 -9.57
N ASN A 373 9.49 15.52 -8.28
CA ASN A 373 10.77 15.18 -7.66
C ASN A 373 10.83 13.67 -7.39
N THR A 374 12.02 13.09 -7.52
CA THR A 374 12.30 11.72 -7.13
C THR A 374 13.58 11.67 -6.33
N ILE A 375 13.93 10.51 -5.77
CA ILE A 375 15.23 10.35 -5.13
C ILE A 375 16.37 10.62 -6.11
N LEU A 376 16.18 10.57 -7.43
CA LEU A 376 17.21 10.87 -8.44
C LEU A 376 17.28 12.35 -8.86
N GLY A 377 16.35 13.18 -8.38
CA GLY A 377 16.19 14.58 -8.81
C GLY A 377 14.84 14.83 -9.47
N HIS A 378 14.70 15.99 -10.10
CA HIS A 378 13.47 16.37 -10.80
C HIS A 378 13.33 15.60 -12.11
N GLY A 379 12.13 15.06 -12.38
CA GLY A 379 11.79 14.29 -13.57
C GLY A 379 11.59 12.79 -13.28
N LEU A 380 10.37 12.28 -13.49
CA LEU A 380 10.08 10.84 -13.34
C LEU A 380 10.73 9.99 -14.45
N ARG A 381 11.08 10.61 -15.59
CA ARG A 381 11.70 9.93 -16.74
C ARG A 381 13.00 9.18 -16.37
N ALA A 382 13.72 9.64 -15.35
CA ALA A 382 14.91 8.95 -14.83
C ALA A 382 14.62 7.53 -14.28
N HIS A 383 13.35 7.19 -14.04
CA HIS A 383 12.89 5.86 -13.64
C HIS A 383 12.50 4.96 -14.82
N CYS A 384 12.59 5.46 -16.07
CA CYS A 384 12.41 4.66 -17.30
C CYS A 384 13.69 3.87 -17.66
N MET A 385 14.33 3.27 -16.65
CA MET A 385 15.65 2.63 -16.79
C MET A 385 15.67 1.26 -16.11
N GLU A 386 16.60 0.41 -16.55
CA GLU A 386 16.84 -0.92 -15.99
C GLU A 386 18.29 -1.07 -15.49
N PRO A 387 18.51 -1.65 -14.30
CA PRO A 387 19.83 -1.82 -13.72
C PRO A 387 20.55 -3.08 -14.23
N PHE A 388 21.84 -2.95 -14.48
CA PHE A 388 22.73 -4.04 -14.88
C PHE A 388 23.97 -4.06 -14.00
N LEU A 389 24.55 -5.24 -13.81
CA LEU A 389 25.82 -5.40 -13.10
C LEU A 389 26.98 -5.20 -14.07
N GLY A 390 27.84 -4.24 -13.79
CA GLY A 390 29.09 -4.02 -14.50
C GLY A 390 30.18 -5.01 -14.10
N GLU A 391 31.21 -5.12 -14.93
CA GLU A 391 32.39 -5.97 -14.66
C GLU A 391 33.15 -5.55 -13.40
N ASP A 392 33.03 -4.28 -13.00
CA ASP A 392 33.62 -3.72 -11.77
C ASP A 392 32.78 -4.02 -10.51
N GLY A 393 31.68 -4.79 -10.66
CA GLY A 393 30.76 -5.13 -9.58
C GLY A 393 29.83 -3.99 -9.15
N LYS A 394 29.80 -2.87 -9.88
CA LYS A 394 28.87 -1.76 -9.63
C LYS A 394 27.65 -1.88 -10.54
N VAL A 395 26.56 -1.28 -10.10
CA VAL A 395 25.36 -1.15 -10.92
C VAL A 395 25.53 0.02 -11.90
N PHE A 396 25.06 -0.19 -13.13
CA PHE A 396 24.87 0.87 -14.11
C PHE A 396 23.47 0.72 -14.73
N TRP A 397 22.93 1.80 -15.31
CA TRP A 397 21.58 1.82 -15.85
C TRP A 397 21.58 1.95 -17.36
N LYS A 398 20.65 1.26 -18.00
CA LYS A 398 20.31 1.44 -19.43
C LYS A 398 18.85 1.88 -19.53
N ASP A 399 18.49 2.45 -20.67
CA ASP A 399 17.08 2.72 -20.96
C ASP A 399 16.26 1.43 -20.90
N ALA A 400 15.03 1.54 -20.38
CA ALA A 400 14.08 0.44 -20.41
C ALA A 400 13.87 -0.06 -21.86
N PRO A 401 13.59 -1.36 -22.07
CA PRO A 401 13.47 -1.92 -23.42
C PRO A 401 12.44 -1.18 -24.26
N ALA A 402 12.74 -0.92 -25.54
CA ALA A 402 11.85 -0.11 -26.40
C ALA A 402 10.49 -0.78 -26.69
N ALA A 403 10.42 -2.11 -26.60
CA ALA A 403 9.20 -2.91 -26.75
C ALA A 403 9.13 -3.95 -25.64
N SER A 404 7.91 -4.37 -25.29
CA SER A 404 7.71 -5.49 -24.37
C SER A 404 8.27 -6.78 -24.97
N ALA A 405 8.93 -7.60 -24.15
CA ALA A 405 9.38 -8.92 -24.55
C ALA A 405 8.25 -9.97 -24.54
N ASP A 406 7.13 -9.69 -23.85
CA ASP A 406 5.91 -10.51 -23.91
C ASP A 406 4.64 -9.66 -23.67
N GLU A 407 3.93 -9.36 -24.76
CA GLU A 407 2.64 -8.65 -24.75
C GLU A 407 1.47 -9.47 -24.15
N ASN A 408 1.67 -10.73 -23.78
CA ASN A 408 0.70 -11.46 -22.96
C ASN A 408 0.82 -11.12 -21.46
N VAL A 409 1.91 -10.48 -21.05
CA VAL A 409 2.19 -10.08 -19.66
C VAL A 409 2.17 -8.58 -19.47
N LEU A 410 2.82 -7.82 -20.36
CA LEU A 410 2.98 -6.38 -20.29
C LEU A 410 2.79 -5.77 -21.68
N ARG A 411 1.81 -4.87 -21.84
CA ARG A 411 1.46 -4.26 -23.13
C ARG A 411 1.78 -2.77 -23.17
N PRO A 412 2.00 -2.20 -24.37
CA PRO A 412 2.06 -0.75 -24.54
C PRO A 412 0.70 -0.10 -24.25
N ALA A 413 0.71 1.19 -23.91
CA ALA A 413 -0.51 1.94 -23.60
C ALA A 413 -1.46 2.07 -24.81
N SER A 414 -0.94 1.95 -26.02
CA SER A 414 -1.70 1.98 -27.27
C SER A 414 -2.50 0.70 -27.56
N ASN A 415 -2.16 -0.42 -26.93
CA ASN A 415 -2.83 -1.71 -27.10
C ASN A 415 -3.02 -2.41 -25.75
N PRO A 416 -3.83 -1.86 -24.82
CA PRO A 416 -3.91 -2.39 -23.47
C PRO A 416 -4.74 -3.67 -23.39
N PHE A 417 -4.74 -4.34 -22.23
CA PHE A 417 -5.63 -5.48 -21.96
C PHE A 417 -7.07 -5.06 -21.73
N ALA A 418 -7.25 -3.89 -21.12
CA ALA A 418 -8.54 -3.24 -20.92
C ALA A 418 -8.34 -1.72 -21.02
N PRO A 419 -9.34 -0.96 -21.51
CA PRO A 419 -9.25 0.49 -21.60
C PRO A 419 -9.35 1.19 -20.23
N ASP A 420 -9.76 0.45 -19.19
CA ASP A 420 -9.94 0.93 -17.82
C ASP A 420 -9.05 0.15 -16.81
N GLY A 421 -8.89 0.71 -15.62
CA GLY A 421 -8.03 0.18 -14.55
C GLY A 421 -8.68 -0.95 -13.74
N GLY A 422 -9.92 -1.32 -14.06
CA GLY A 422 -10.62 -2.43 -13.43
C GLY A 422 -11.00 -2.21 -11.97
N MET A 423 -11.07 -0.97 -11.49
CA MET A 423 -11.63 -0.61 -10.19
C MET A 423 -12.81 0.33 -10.34
N VAL A 424 -13.86 0.09 -9.56
CA VAL A 424 -15.14 0.79 -9.63
C VAL A 424 -15.56 1.19 -8.22
N LEU A 425 -15.94 2.45 -8.06
CA LEU A 425 -16.69 2.91 -6.89
C LEU A 425 -18.16 2.54 -7.08
N VAL A 426 -18.71 1.80 -6.11
CA VAL A 426 -20.15 1.52 -6.05
C VAL A 426 -20.77 2.25 -4.88
N ALA A 427 -21.95 2.82 -5.09
CA ALA A 427 -22.66 3.60 -4.07
C ALA A 427 -24.18 3.44 -4.15
N GLY A 428 -24.87 3.72 -3.05
CA GLY A 428 -26.32 3.72 -2.97
C GLY A 428 -26.80 3.78 -1.52
N ASN A 429 -28.00 3.26 -1.24
CA ASN A 429 -28.56 3.28 0.12
C ASN A 429 -27.79 2.42 1.14
N LEU A 430 -26.86 1.58 0.68
CA LEU A 430 -25.93 0.80 1.52
C LEU A 430 -24.61 1.51 1.79
N GLY A 431 -24.42 2.75 1.33
CA GLY A 431 -23.20 3.53 1.52
C GLY A 431 -22.31 3.52 0.29
N ARG A 432 -21.00 3.65 0.49
CA ARG A 432 -19.96 3.66 -0.56
C ARG A 432 -19.02 2.48 -0.37
N ALA A 433 -18.57 1.87 -1.45
CA ALA A 433 -17.64 0.74 -1.42
C ALA A 433 -16.78 0.70 -2.68
N VAL A 434 -15.67 -0.04 -2.61
CA VAL A 434 -14.82 -0.31 -3.78
C VAL A 434 -15.05 -1.72 -4.28
N MET A 435 -15.09 -1.86 -5.60
CA MET A 435 -15.21 -3.15 -6.28
C MET A 435 -14.14 -3.26 -7.36
N LYS A 436 -13.47 -4.42 -7.41
CA LYS A 436 -12.48 -4.71 -8.46
C LYS A 436 -13.10 -5.62 -9.51
N VAL A 437 -13.06 -5.20 -10.77
CA VAL A 437 -13.66 -5.89 -11.93
C VAL A 437 -12.64 -6.42 -12.93
N SER A 438 -11.34 -6.24 -12.67
CA SER A 438 -10.26 -6.69 -13.55
C SER A 438 -10.31 -8.18 -13.88
N ALA A 439 -10.70 -9.02 -12.91
CA ALA A 439 -10.84 -10.47 -13.08
C ALA A 439 -12.31 -10.95 -13.12
N VAL A 440 -13.29 -10.03 -13.03
CA VAL A 440 -14.72 -10.34 -13.05
C VAL A 440 -15.22 -10.25 -14.49
N LYS A 441 -15.63 -11.40 -15.05
CA LYS A 441 -16.19 -11.47 -16.41
C LYS A 441 -17.44 -10.58 -16.52
N PRO A 442 -17.70 -9.93 -17.67
CA PRO A 442 -18.83 -9.01 -17.84
C PRO A 442 -20.18 -9.56 -17.36
N GLN A 443 -20.47 -10.84 -17.61
CA GLN A 443 -21.70 -11.52 -17.18
C GLN A 443 -21.88 -11.66 -15.65
N HIS A 444 -20.84 -11.43 -14.86
CA HIS A 444 -20.84 -11.50 -13.39
C HIS A 444 -20.66 -10.11 -12.75
N ARG A 445 -20.62 -9.03 -13.53
CA ARG A 445 -20.42 -7.65 -13.01
C ARG A 445 -21.68 -7.03 -12.41
N THR A 446 -22.83 -7.65 -12.64
CA THR A 446 -24.12 -7.30 -12.04
C THR A 446 -24.67 -8.54 -11.35
N VAL A 447 -25.01 -8.41 -10.08
CA VAL A 447 -25.71 -9.44 -9.30
C VAL A 447 -26.85 -8.77 -8.56
N GLU A 448 -28.06 -9.27 -8.80
CA GLU A 448 -29.25 -8.93 -8.05
C GLU A 448 -29.83 -10.21 -7.48
N ALA A 449 -29.71 -10.40 -6.17
CA ALA A 449 -30.09 -11.64 -5.51
C ALA A 449 -30.44 -11.42 -4.03
N PRO A 450 -31.16 -12.36 -3.38
CA PRO A 450 -31.44 -12.29 -1.96
C PRO A 450 -30.15 -12.27 -1.12
N ALA A 451 -30.14 -11.47 -0.05
CA ALA A 451 -29.08 -11.43 0.92
C ALA A 451 -29.05 -12.72 1.75
N LEU A 452 -27.85 -13.26 1.94
CA LEU A 452 -27.54 -14.21 3.02
C LEU A 452 -26.55 -13.53 3.95
N VAL A 453 -26.96 -13.31 5.19
CA VAL A 453 -26.26 -12.47 6.15
C VAL A 453 -25.42 -13.33 7.10
N PHE A 454 -24.15 -12.96 7.24
CA PHE A 454 -23.18 -13.63 8.12
C PHE A 454 -22.46 -12.59 8.99
N ASN A 455 -22.09 -12.96 10.21
CA ASN A 455 -21.34 -12.08 11.12
C ASN A 455 -19.85 -12.45 11.20
N SER A 456 -19.45 -13.58 10.60
CA SER A 456 -18.07 -14.04 10.57
C SER A 456 -17.80 -14.88 9.31
N GLN A 457 -16.51 -15.03 8.96
CA GLN A 457 -16.13 -15.94 7.87
C GLN A 457 -16.40 -17.40 8.25
N GLU A 458 -16.34 -17.73 9.54
CA GLU A 458 -16.58 -19.06 10.10
C GLU A 458 -18.04 -19.48 9.87
N ASP A 459 -19.00 -18.56 10.10
CA ASP A 459 -20.43 -18.79 9.84
C ASP A 459 -20.68 -19.11 8.36
N PHE A 460 -20.09 -18.32 7.46
CA PHE A 460 -20.19 -18.54 6.02
C PHE A 460 -19.61 -19.91 5.63
N MET A 461 -18.42 -20.25 6.13
CA MET A 461 -17.77 -21.51 5.81
C MET A 461 -18.53 -22.71 6.38
N ALA A 462 -19.18 -22.58 7.54
CA ALA A 462 -20.07 -23.60 8.08
C ALA A 462 -21.28 -23.83 7.16
N ALA A 463 -21.93 -22.77 6.68
CA ALA A 463 -23.05 -22.85 5.75
C ALA A 463 -22.65 -23.47 4.40
N TYR A 464 -21.47 -23.13 3.88
CA TYR A 464 -20.90 -23.72 2.67
C TYR A 464 -20.66 -25.23 2.84
N LYS A 465 -20.01 -25.65 3.94
CA LYS A 465 -19.77 -27.07 4.24
C LYS A 465 -21.06 -27.87 4.45
N ALA A 466 -22.10 -27.23 4.98
CA ALA A 466 -23.42 -27.84 5.13
C ALA A 466 -24.19 -27.98 3.80
N GLY A 467 -23.65 -27.47 2.68
CA GLY A 467 -24.29 -27.57 1.36
C GLY A 467 -25.51 -26.66 1.19
N THR A 468 -25.68 -25.66 2.07
CA THR A 468 -26.89 -24.81 2.09
C THR A 468 -26.84 -23.63 1.13
N LEU A 469 -25.69 -23.38 0.50
CA LEU A 469 -25.41 -22.22 -0.35
C LEU A 469 -25.58 -22.47 -1.85
N ASP A 470 -26.11 -23.62 -2.27
CA ASP A 470 -26.30 -23.95 -3.69
C ASP A 470 -27.51 -23.22 -4.32
N ARG A 471 -27.43 -21.89 -4.39
CA ARG A 471 -28.46 -20.97 -4.89
C ARG A 471 -27.82 -19.64 -5.30
N ASP A 472 -28.59 -18.75 -5.89
CA ASP A 472 -28.16 -17.37 -6.16
C ASP A 472 -28.34 -16.51 -4.90
N PHE A 473 -27.34 -15.71 -4.54
CA PHE A 473 -27.39 -14.85 -3.35
C PHE A 473 -26.30 -13.76 -3.34
N VAL A 474 -26.52 -12.74 -2.53
CA VAL A 474 -25.47 -11.80 -2.11
C VAL A 474 -25.05 -12.13 -0.68
N ALA A 475 -23.80 -12.56 -0.49
CA ALA A 475 -23.23 -12.78 0.83
C ALA A 475 -23.00 -11.42 1.50
N VAL A 476 -23.70 -11.14 2.60
CA VAL A 476 -23.54 -9.89 3.36
C VAL A 476 -22.80 -10.20 4.64
N LEU A 477 -21.52 -9.85 4.68
CA LEU A 477 -20.65 -10.09 5.84
C LEU A 477 -20.49 -8.83 6.66
N ARG A 478 -21.04 -8.87 7.87
CA ARG A 478 -21.16 -7.75 8.79
C ARG A 478 -20.08 -7.78 9.87
N PHE A 479 -19.84 -6.63 10.49
CA PHE A 479 -18.94 -6.47 11.64
C PHE A 479 -17.49 -6.85 11.31
N GLN A 480 -17.07 -6.61 10.07
CA GLN A 480 -15.71 -6.85 9.61
C GLN A 480 -14.94 -5.54 9.39
N GLY A 481 -15.52 -4.40 9.80
CA GLY A 481 -14.90 -3.08 9.65
C GLY A 481 -13.73 -2.79 10.60
N PRO A 482 -13.03 -1.67 10.41
CA PRO A 482 -11.91 -1.25 11.25
C PRO A 482 -12.21 -1.20 12.75
N ARG A 483 -13.34 -0.58 13.15
CA ARG A 483 -13.72 -0.42 14.56
C ARG A 483 -14.21 -1.73 15.15
N ALA A 484 -14.82 -2.59 14.35
CA ALA A 484 -15.35 -3.88 14.79
C ALA A 484 -14.22 -4.83 15.23
N ASN A 485 -13.37 -5.26 14.29
CA ASN A 485 -12.37 -6.29 14.54
C ASN A 485 -11.03 -6.01 13.83
N GLY A 486 -10.72 -4.75 13.53
CA GLY A 486 -9.46 -4.36 12.89
C GLY A 486 -9.37 -4.69 11.41
N MET A 487 -10.51 -4.97 10.77
CA MET A 487 -10.64 -5.18 9.32
C MET A 487 -9.72 -6.30 8.78
N PRO A 488 -9.88 -7.55 9.24
CA PRO A 488 -9.10 -8.68 8.73
C PRO A 488 -9.41 -8.96 7.25
N GLU A 489 -8.48 -9.57 6.52
CA GLU A 489 -8.77 -10.03 5.16
C GLU A 489 -9.47 -11.39 5.20
N LEU A 490 -10.66 -11.44 4.59
CA LEU A 490 -11.57 -12.58 4.65
C LEU A 490 -11.24 -13.65 3.59
N HIS A 491 -10.01 -14.15 3.62
CA HIS A 491 -9.47 -15.00 2.54
C HIS A 491 -10.25 -16.30 2.30
N ALA A 492 -10.75 -16.92 3.38
CA ALA A 492 -11.39 -18.24 3.34
C ALA A 492 -12.63 -18.30 2.44
N LEU A 493 -13.27 -17.16 2.18
CA LEU A 493 -14.50 -17.05 1.39
C LEU A 493 -14.24 -17.23 -0.11
N THR A 494 -13.06 -16.80 -0.59
CA THR A 494 -12.77 -16.66 -2.02
C THR A 494 -12.92 -17.99 -2.77
N PRO A 495 -12.33 -19.12 -2.31
CA PRO A 495 -12.47 -20.39 -3.01
C PRO A 495 -13.90 -20.93 -3.00
N ALA A 496 -14.64 -20.73 -1.90
CA ALA A 496 -16.00 -21.19 -1.75
C ALA A 496 -16.97 -20.44 -2.69
N LEU A 497 -16.90 -19.10 -2.70
CA LEU A 497 -17.68 -18.27 -3.64
C LEU A 497 -17.31 -18.58 -5.10
N ALA A 498 -16.01 -18.78 -5.39
CA ALA A 498 -15.54 -19.15 -6.72
C ALA A 498 -16.14 -20.49 -7.19
N ASN A 499 -16.20 -21.50 -6.33
CA ASN A 499 -16.80 -22.80 -6.64
C ASN A 499 -18.31 -22.67 -6.95
N LEU A 500 -19.03 -21.84 -6.19
CA LEU A 500 -20.46 -21.60 -6.41
C LEU A 500 -20.71 -20.90 -7.76
N GLN A 501 -19.90 -19.91 -8.10
CA GLN A 501 -19.98 -19.25 -9.41
C GLN A 501 -19.64 -20.21 -10.56
N ASP A 502 -18.64 -21.08 -10.39
CA ASP A 502 -18.29 -22.11 -11.39
C ASP A 502 -19.39 -23.16 -11.56
N ALA A 503 -20.18 -23.40 -10.50
CA ALA A 503 -21.38 -24.24 -10.54
C ALA A 503 -22.58 -23.53 -11.21
N GLY A 504 -22.39 -22.31 -11.72
CA GLY A 504 -23.40 -21.54 -12.46
C GLY A 504 -24.30 -20.66 -11.57
N ARG A 505 -23.94 -20.46 -10.29
CA ARG A 505 -24.69 -19.58 -9.39
C ARG A 505 -24.30 -18.12 -9.58
N HIS A 506 -25.27 -17.22 -9.49
CA HIS A 506 -25.06 -15.78 -9.44
C HIS A 506 -24.81 -15.37 -7.98
N VAL A 507 -23.54 -15.27 -7.62
CA VAL A 507 -23.10 -14.95 -6.26
C VAL A 507 -22.28 -13.67 -6.21
N ALA A 508 -22.45 -12.89 -5.15
CA ALA A 508 -21.64 -11.72 -4.84
C ALA A 508 -21.30 -11.63 -3.36
N LEU A 509 -20.35 -10.77 -3.01
CA LEU A 509 -19.98 -10.43 -1.63
C LEU A 509 -20.17 -8.93 -1.38
N VAL A 510 -20.75 -8.58 -0.25
CA VAL A 510 -20.83 -7.21 0.28
C VAL A 510 -20.37 -7.22 1.73
N THR A 511 -19.37 -6.41 2.07
CA THR A 511 -18.83 -6.37 3.44
C THR A 511 -18.25 -5.00 3.81
N ASP A 512 -18.41 -4.62 5.08
CA ASP A 512 -17.71 -3.49 5.70
C ASP A 512 -16.23 -3.79 5.97
N GLY A 513 -15.80 -5.05 5.79
CA GLY A 513 -14.41 -5.50 5.84
C GLY A 513 -13.72 -5.51 4.48
N ARG A 514 -12.72 -6.39 4.34
CA ARG A 514 -11.91 -6.49 3.11
C ARG A 514 -11.58 -7.93 2.73
N MET A 515 -11.16 -8.09 1.48
CA MET A 515 -10.57 -9.32 0.95
C MET A 515 -9.05 -9.17 0.87
N SER A 516 -8.33 -10.20 0.40
CA SER A 516 -6.86 -10.18 0.33
C SER A 516 -6.24 -9.19 -0.68
N GLY A 517 -7.04 -8.25 -1.20
CA GLY A 517 -6.65 -7.25 -2.20
C GLY A 517 -6.39 -7.79 -3.62
N ALA A 518 -6.12 -9.09 -3.74
CA ALA A 518 -6.07 -9.86 -4.97
C ALA A 518 -7.44 -9.87 -5.69
N SER A 519 -7.40 -9.83 -7.03
CA SER A 519 -8.63 -9.87 -7.83
C SER A 519 -9.24 -11.27 -7.82
N GLY A 520 -10.50 -11.35 -7.40
CA GLY A 520 -11.31 -12.55 -7.56
C GLY A 520 -12.16 -12.47 -8.83
N LYS A 521 -12.62 -13.63 -9.30
CA LYS A 521 -13.62 -13.72 -10.39
C LYS A 521 -15.06 -13.46 -9.95
N VAL A 522 -15.28 -13.36 -8.64
CA VAL A 522 -16.58 -13.12 -8.01
C VAL A 522 -16.70 -11.63 -7.70
N PRO A 523 -17.82 -10.98 -8.03
CA PRO A 523 -18.06 -9.59 -7.69
C PRO A 523 -18.09 -9.39 -6.17
N ALA A 524 -17.28 -8.44 -5.67
CA ALA A 524 -17.18 -8.13 -4.26
C ALA A 524 -17.14 -6.62 -4.04
N ALA A 525 -18.15 -6.09 -3.36
CA ALA A 525 -18.14 -4.73 -2.80
C ALA A 525 -17.53 -4.81 -1.39
N ILE A 526 -16.34 -4.25 -1.23
CA ILE A 526 -15.60 -4.26 0.03
C ILE A 526 -15.43 -2.84 0.55
N HIS A 527 -15.02 -2.73 1.82
CA HIS A 527 -14.84 -1.46 2.51
C HIS A 527 -16.13 -0.65 2.65
N VAL A 528 -17.30 -1.31 2.66
CA VAL A 528 -18.60 -0.60 2.76
C VAL A 528 -18.55 0.39 3.92
N SER A 529 -18.67 1.66 3.56
CA SER A 529 -18.50 2.81 4.46
C SER A 529 -19.75 3.69 4.45
N PRO A 530 -20.22 4.16 5.62
CA PRO A 530 -19.70 3.86 6.96
C PRO A 530 -19.88 2.39 7.36
N GLU A 531 -18.97 1.87 8.21
CA GLU A 531 -19.14 0.54 8.82
C GLU A 531 -20.29 0.52 9.84
N ILE A 532 -20.73 -0.67 10.26
CA ILE A 532 -21.90 -0.82 11.13
C ILE A 532 -21.71 -0.11 12.48
N LEU A 533 -20.53 -0.21 13.10
CA LEU A 533 -20.25 0.46 14.37
C LEU A 533 -20.13 1.99 14.25
N ALA A 534 -20.04 2.51 13.02
CA ALA A 534 -20.13 3.93 12.72
C ALA A 534 -21.55 4.35 12.28
N GLY A 535 -22.57 3.51 12.50
CA GLY A 535 -23.95 3.77 12.11
C GLY A 535 -24.27 3.37 10.66
N GLY A 536 -23.43 2.56 10.04
CA GLY A 536 -23.53 2.17 8.64
C GLY A 536 -24.79 1.37 8.28
N PRO A 537 -25.39 1.63 7.10
CA PRO A 537 -26.65 1.01 6.67
C PRO A 537 -26.56 -0.50 6.40
N LEU A 538 -25.35 -1.07 6.28
CA LEU A 538 -25.15 -2.53 6.17
C LEU A 538 -25.75 -3.29 7.38
N GLY A 539 -25.84 -2.63 8.55
CA GLY A 539 -26.48 -3.16 9.75
C GLY A 539 -28.01 -3.28 9.69
N LEU A 540 -28.64 -2.69 8.66
CA LEU A 540 -30.08 -2.75 8.43
C LEU A 540 -30.49 -3.93 7.53
N VAL A 541 -29.54 -4.56 6.84
CA VAL A 541 -29.81 -5.72 5.97
C VAL A 541 -30.25 -6.93 6.79
N ARG A 542 -31.20 -7.68 6.24
CA ARG A 542 -31.76 -8.94 6.78
C ARG A 542 -31.71 -10.02 5.71
N ASP A 543 -31.71 -11.28 6.13
CA ASP A 543 -31.80 -12.41 5.21
C ASP A 543 -33.02 -12.28 4.29
N GLY A 544 -32.82 -12.53 3.00
CA GLY A 544 -33.87 -12.45 1.98
C GLY A 544 -34.07 -11.08 1.34
N ASP A 545 -33.50 -10.00 1.89
CA ASP A 545 -33.53 -8.68 1.23
C ASP A 545 -32.88 -8.77 -0.15
N ILE A 546 -33.50 -8.23 -1.19
CA ILE A 546 -32.87 -8.21 -2.51
C ILE A 546 -31.78 -7.14 -2.52
N ILE A 547 -30.54 -7.54 -2.83
CA ILE A 547 -29.42 -6.62 -2.98
C ILE A 547 -29.02 -6.56 -4.45
N ARG A 548 -28.88 -5.35 -4.98
CA ARG A 548 -28.30 -5.07 -6.29
C ARG A 548 -26.89 -4.54 -6.13
N LEU A 549 -25.93 -5.28 -6.68
CA LEU A 549 -24.55 -4.85 -6.88
C LEU A 549 -24.29 -4.77 -8.39
N ASP A 550 -24.06 -3.56 -8.91
CA ASP A 550 -23.85 -3.33 -10.34
C ASP A 550 -22.61 -2.46 -10.58
N ALA A 551 -21.58 -3.08 -11.16
CA ALA A 551 -20.34 -2.38 -11.48
C ALA A 551 -20.39 -1.60 -12.81
N PHE A 552 -21.41 -1.78 -13.65
CA PHE A 552 -21.56 -0.96 -14.86
C PHE A 552 -22.12 0.43 -14.52
N THR A 553 -23.08 0.48 -13.60
CA THR A 553 -23.72 1.73 -13.17
C THR A 553 -23.14 2.29 -11.88
N GLY A 554 -22.27 1.55 -11.19
CA GLY A 554 -21.70 1.97 -9.91
C GLY A 554 -22.72 1.94 -8.76
N VAL A 555 -23.67 1.00 -8.79
CA VAL A 555 -24.79 0.95 -7.84
C VAL A 555 -24.58 -0.15 -6.79
N LEU A 556 -24.83 0.19 -5.52
CA LEU A 556 -24.91 -0.74 -4.40
C LEU A 556 -26.17 -0.43 -3.56
N GLU A 557 -27.21 -1.23 -3.72
CA GLU A 557 -28.52 -0.95 -3.14
C GLU A 557 -29.19 -2.19 -2.51
N ALA A 558 -29.84 -1.99 -1.38
CA ALA A 558 -30.88 -2.88 -0.87
C ALA A 558 -32.23 -2.45 -1.42
N LEU A 559 -32.87 -3.31 -2.22
CA LEU A 559 -34.19 -3.07 -2.83
C LEU A 559 -35.31 -3.41 -1.84
N VAL A 560 -35.31 -2.68 -0.71
CA VAL A 560 -36.30 -2.78 0.36
C VAL A 560 -37.18 -1.52 0.33
N PRO A 561 -38.52 -1.63 0.47
CA PRO A 561 -39.40 -0.47 0.56
C PRO A 561 -38.92 0.53 1.62
N ALA A 562 -38.95 1.82 1.30
CA ALA A 562 -38.35 2.87 2.13
C ALA A 562 -38.97 2.95 3.54
N ASP A 563 -40.27 2.72 3.67
CA ASP A 563 -40.98 2.66 4.94
C ASP A 563 -40.48 1.49 5.82
N VAL A 564 -40.27 0.31 5.22
CA VAL A 564 -39.69 -0.85 5.90
C VAL A 564 -38.24 -0.59 6.28
N TRP A 565 -37.44 -0.01 5.38
CA TRP A 565 -36.02 0.27 5.61
C TRP A 565 -35.81 1.25 6.76
N HIS A 566 -36.54 2.38 6.76
CA HIS A 566 -36.43 3.40 7.81
C HIS A 566 -36.99 2.96 9.16
N ALA A 567 -37.87 1.96 9.21
CA ALA A 567 -38.39 1.40 10.45
C ALA A 567 -37.42 0.41 11.14
N ARG A 568 -36.36 -0.05 10.45
CA ARG A 568 -35.42 -1.02 11.01
C ARG A 568 -34.43 -0.37 11.99
N ALA A 569 -34.18 -1.08 13.08
CA ALA A 569 -33.04 -0.80 13.95
C ALA A 569 -31.76 -1.43 13.38
N LEU A 570 -30.61 -0.81 13.66
CA LEU A 570 -29.31 -1.43 13.40
C LEU A 570 -29.16 -2.72 14.22
N VAL A 571 -28.61 -3.74 13.59
CA VAL A 571 -28.25 -4.99 14.28
C VAL A 571 -27.09 -4.76 15.26
N THR A 572 -27.09 -5.49 16.37
CA THR A 572 -25.99 -5.54 17.32
C THR A 572 -25.38 -6.95 17.37
N ALA A 573 -24.11 -7.04 17.73
CA ALA A 573 -23.39 -8.30 17.93
C ALA A 573 -22.44 -8.17 19.13
N ASP A 574 -22.18 -9.29 19.81
CA ASP A 574 -21.13 -9.37 20.82
C ASP A 574 -19.77 -9.51 20.14
N LEU A 575 -18.97 -8.45 20.17
CA LEU A 575 -17.62 -8.41 19.61
C LEU A 575 -16.54 -8.61 20.68
N SER A 576 -16.91 -8.85 21.94
CA SER A 576 -15.93 -9.07 23.02
C SER A 576 -14.90 -10.19 22.72
N PRO A 577 -15.21 -11.27 21.97
CA PRO A 577 -14.21 -12.25 21.58
C PRO A 577 -13.13 -11.71 20.61
N ASN A 578 -13.46 -10.67 19.83
CA ASN A 578 -12.52 -9.97 18.96
C ASN A 578 -11.66 -8.95 19.75
N HIS A 579 -11.96 -8.75 21.04
CA HIS A 579 -11.31 -7.71 21.84
C HIS A 579 -10.12 -8.17 22.67
N VAL A 580 -9.95 -9.48 22.86
CA VAL A 580 -8.95 -10.07 23.75
C VAL A 580 -8.23 -11.26 23.11
N GLY A 581 -7.01 -11.55 23.55
CA GLY A 581 -6.22 -12.70 23.08
C GLY A 581 -5.42 -12.37 21.82
N MET A 582 -4.27 -13.03 21.66
CA MET A 582 -3.26 -12.68 20.65
C MET A 582 -2.79 -11.22 20.73
N GLY A 583 -2.92 -10.58 21.90
CA GLY A 583 -2.53 -9.17 22.13
C GLY A 583 -3.55 -8.12 21.68
N ARG A 584 -4.75 -8.52 21.22
CA ARG A 584 -5.80 -7.61 20.73
C ARG A 584 -6.24 -6.55 21.73
N GLU A 585 -6.10 -6.82 23.02
CA GLU A 585 -6.37 -5.89 24.12
C GLU A 585 -5.49 -4.63 24.05
N LEU A 586 -4.25 -4.74 23.56
CA LEU A 586 -3.32 -3.61 23.39
C LEU A 586 -3.76 -2.65 22.27
N PHE A 587 -4.58 -3.14 21.34
CA PHE A 587 -5.06 -2.42 20.15
C PHE A 587 -6.46 -1.83 20.35
N SER A 588 -6.98 -1.84 21.58
CA SER A 588 -8.24 -1.17 21.94
C SER A 588 -8.27 0.30 21.53
N MET A 589 -7.17 1.03 21.73
CA MET A 589 -7.09 2.44 21.33
C MET A 589 -7.24 2.63 19.83
N PHE A 590 -6.63 1.77 19.01
CA PHE A 590 -6.73 1.90 17.56
C PHE A 590 -8.16 1.64 17.07
N ARG A 591 -8.86 0.64 17.61
CA ARG A 591 -10.28 0.43 17.25
C ARG A 591 -11.17 1.60 17.63
N SER A 592 -10.89 2.26 18.75
CA SER A 592 -11.68 3.40 19.20
C SER A 592 -11.44 4.66 18.38
N THR A 593 -10.27 4.81 17.74
CA THR A 593 -9.87 6.04 17.05
C THR A 593 -9.72 5.91 15.54
N VAL A 594 -9.77 4.70 14.99
CA VAL A 594 -9.59 4.47 13.55
C VAL A 594 -10.66 5.18 12.72
N SER A 595 -10.22 5.83 11.65
CA SER A 595 -11.04 6.51 10.67
C SER A 595 -11.85 5.52 9.81
N ALA A 596 -12.78 6.03 8.99
CA ALA A 596 -13.50 5.20 8.04
C ALA A 596 -12.54 4.58 7.00
N ALA A 597 -12.99 3.52 6.31
CA ALA A 597 -12.17 2.85 5.30
C ALA A 597 -11.82 3.79 4.13
N GLU A 598 -12.78 4.60 3.65
CA GLU A 598 -12.52 5.63 2.62
C GLU A 598 -11.49 6.68 3.06
N GLU A 599 -11.37 6.92 4.36
CA GLU A 599 -10.39 7.84 4.96
C GLU A 599 -9.05 7.15 5.29
N GLY A 600 -8.83 5.94 4.75
CA GLY A 600 -7.60 5.18 4.87
C GLY A 600 -7.54 4.23 6.06
N ALA A 601 -8.61 4.13 6.86
CA ALA A 601 -8.67 3.35 8.10
C ALA A 601 -7.39 3.52 8.94
N THR A 602 -7.04 4.76 9.22
CA THR A 602 -5.84 5.15 9.98
C THR A 602 -6.22 5.84 11.28
N THR A 603 -5.33 5.73 12.26
CA THR A 603 -5.42 6.40 13.56
C THR A 603 -4.78 7.79 13.55
N PHE A 604 -4.11 8.17 12.46
CA PHE A 604 -3.46 9.47 12.32
C PHE A 604 -4.37 10.49 11.63
N GLY A 605 -4.45 11.69 12.21
CA GLY A 605 -5.17 12.83 11.66
C GLY A 605 -4.40 13.54 10.55
N LEU A 606 -5.03 14.53 9.93
CA LEU A 606 -4.30 15.47 9.07
C LEU A 606 -3.36 16.34 9.93
N PRO A 607 -2.24 16.84 9.36
CA PRO A 607 -1.36 17.77 10.06
C PRO A 607 -2.12 19.02 10.53
N SER A 608 -1.96 19.38 11.81
CA SER A 608 -2.60 20.57 12.37
C SER A 608 -2.04 21.86 11.76
N PRO A 609 -2.87 22.90 11.54
CA PRO A 609 -2.39 24.18 11.03
C PRO A 609 -1.38 24.85 11.97
N ILE A 610 -0.31 25.40 11.40
CA ILE A 610 0.60 26.35 12.08
C ILE A 610 0.74 27.63 11.23
N PRO A 611 1.01 28.80 11.83
CA PRO A 611 1.24 30.04 11.07
C PRO A 611 2.39 29.86 10.07
N THR A 612 2.17 30.16 8.78
CA THR A 612 3.18 29.96 7.73
C THR A 612 2.93 30.85 6.50
N THR A 613 3.96 31.02 5.67
CA THR A 613 3.92 31.74 4.37
C THR A 613 4.51 30.90 3.22
N VAL A 614 4.52 29.56 3.32
CA VAL A 614 5.11 28.68 2.30
C VAL A 614 4.24 28.66 1.04
N ALA A 615 4.87 28.84 -0.12
CA ALA A 615 4.23 28.78 -1.43
C ALA A 615 3.93 27.31 -1.81
N LEU A 616 2.73 27.06 -2.36
CA LEU A 616 2.33 25.75 -2.91
C LEU A 616 2.55 25.73 -4.43
N HIS A 617 2.11 24.68 -5.12
CA HIS A 617 2.35 24.42 -6.55
C HIS A 617 1.94 25.57 -7.50
N ASP A 618 1.10 26.51 -7.04
CA ASP A 618 0.88 27.81 -7.64
C ASP A 618 1.42 28.86 -6.66
N ALA A 619 2.21 29.82 -7.13
CA ALA A 619 2.97 30.81 -6.32
C ALA A 619 2.14 31.72 -5.38
N ASP A 620 0.88 31.39 -5.11
CA ASP A 620 0.04 31.97 -4.08
C ASP A 620 0.49 31.47 -2.70
N ASN A 621 0.99 32.39 -1.89
CA ASN A 621 1.28 32.14 -0.48
C ASN A 621 -0.02 31.75 0.25
N VAL A 622 0.05 30.82 1.20
CA VAL A 622 -1.02 30.64 2.19
C VAL A 622 -1.03 31.87 3.09
N GLY A 623 -1.76 32.91 2.67
CA GLY A 623 -1.98 34.14 3.43
C GLY A 623 -3.06 33.93 4.48
N ASP A 624 -2.70 34.24 5.73
CA ASP A 624 -3.52 34.35 6.93
C ASP A 624 -4.33 33.10 7.35
N THR A 625 -4.00 32.64 8.56
CA THR A 625 -4.71 31.67 9.40
C THR A 625 -6.17 31.42 9.00
N VAL A 626 -6.45 30.26 8.43
CA VAL A 626 -7.83 29.75 8.34
C VAL A 626 -8.13 29.09 9.69
N PRO A 627 -9.17 29.51 10.44
CA PRO A 627 -9.60 28.80 11.63
C PRO A 627 -9.93 27.35 11.26
N GLY A 628 -9.55 26.40 12.12
CA GLY A 628 -9.70 24.97 11.90
C GLY A 628 -11.09 24.57 11.39
N SER A 629 -11.13 23.54 10.56
CA SER A 629 -12.35 22.91 10.05
C SER A 629 -13.32 22.56 11.17
N ASP A 630 -14.62 22.56 10.88
CA ASP A 630 -15.72 22.28 11.81
C ASP A 630 -15.57 20.98 12.64
N GLU A 631 -14.70 20.05 12.22
CA GLU A 631 -14.35 18.85 12.99
C GLU A 631 -13.62 19.13 14.32
N ASP A 632 -12.87 20.24 14.43
CA ASP A 632 -12.17 20.60 15.67
C ASP A 632 -13.12 21.13 16.77
N PHE A 633 -14.33 21.56 16.40
CA PHE A 633 -15.31 22.08 17.36
C PHE A 633 -16.18 21.00 18.03
N LEU A 634 -16.17 19.75 17.55
CA LEU A 634 -16.95 18.65 18.13
C LEU A 634 -16.26 17.92 19.29
N ALA A 635 -14.99 18.20 19.56
CA ALA A 635 -14.26 17.62 20.70
C ALA A 635 -14.44 18.39 22.03
N ARG A 636 -15.28 19.43 22.06
CA ARG A 636 -15.67 20.12 23.30
C ARG A 636 -17.19 20.18 23.44
N LYS A 637 -17.79 19.07 23.89
CA LYS A 637 -18.98 19.09 24.75
C LYS A 637 -19.15 17.76 25.48
#